data_AF-A0A8S0WUR5-F1
#
_entry.id   AF-A0A8S0WUR5-F1
#
_cell.length_a   1.000
_cell.length_b   1.000
_cell.length_c   1.000
_cell.angle_alpha   90.00
_cell.angle_beta   90.00
_cell.angle_gamma   90.00
#
_symmetry.space_group_name_H-M   'P 1'
#
loop_
_entity.id
_entity.type
_entity.pdbx_description
1 polymer ?
#
loop_
_entity_poly.entity_id
_entity_poly.type
_entity_poly.pdbx_seq_one_letter_code
_entity_poly.pdbx_strand_id
1 'polypeptide(L)'
;MTPGCRHKFEFYLSMFICMCSLSLEPQPSAPPLTFNLTLTFAFSDARMRAQFTLLGFMRLLGKILQFGLFAFVSLSVIYTTNVLFISPLSSLLSSTLGFALGLSLDHQTTRQLHEEPPVVQLNVTRPLYPRVGNEEHWDAATSTSPGLFSWASSDFILESGLGHSGYVDVDDKVVLSKAFANSMHPSNVIPYFYRAQGSFDSDGITITTLITSNRFEVFARLVEKYQGPISVTVHIKDVAEHVQEILESLHEMYTSSATMVTYVDVHLVVDAFDRQFNTWRNIARLFARTDFVMMLDIDFYPCTDFRYVIKRSSTILNKLYSGRVALVIPAFEYVDFHEGTNYTAFPTNKAELLSLVKQHRIGMFHASWGPGHNSTDYKHFYSARSGEVYKVTRYQSAYEPYIILKRDGPPWCDERFIGYGGNKAACLFEMYLSGISYYVLADHFIIHQNHLYEESARKTERKYNRKIYSDFKEEACLRYLKRYHDNGSLKSEVAQNALGECKKIKYVFRTARKASPPARQIQLKRTMAPRILICMTIVWAHEDVQRLLGDIAEIVYVDSPDRKSFLAGFGPGGKYEGVVGIYRENESAAKIGRFDKELIDGLPSSVKWIAHNGAGYDPVDVHACIARGIYLSNTPGAVDDATATTALYLLISTLRQYSVAERSLRELKWKPNGINQKTHDVTDKTLAILGLGGIGTRLAVLAHAFPMRIIYHSRHKNPDAPEFCEYFENVEEMLAQADVLSVHVPLRQETVGLVGEKWIRALKPGAIIINTARGAIIDEEAMIRALEDGHVAAAGLDVFPNEPQVNPRLLELPQITLLPHMGTENQDTQRKMEVRALSNLRDFLMVGMGKDLVPEFKKTTAQD
;
A
#
# COMPACT_ATOMS: atom_id res chain seq x y z
N MET A 1 35.92 -12.64 34.13
CA MET A 1 34.84 -11.63 34.04
C MET A 1 34.60 -11.39 32.55
N THR A 2 33.68 -12.08 31.85
CA THR A 2 32.19 -11.97 31.83
C THR A 2 31.68 -10.59 31.36
N PRO A 3 30.43 -10.47 30.83
CA PRO A 3 29.90 -11.05 29.57
C PRO A 3 28.92 -10.07 28.86
N GLY A 4 28.29 -10.46 27.74
CA GLY A 4 27.04 -9.77 27.34
C GLY A 4 26.53 -9.89 25.90
N CYS A 5 26.62 -11.03 25.20
CA CYS A 5 25.82 -11.24 23.98
C CYS A 5 25.68 -12.74 23.63
N ARG A 6 24.72 -13.44 24.26
CA ARG A 6 24.20 -14.76 23.84
C ARG A 6 22.85 -14.96 24.54
N HIS A 7 21.73 -14.73 23.85
CA HIS A 7 20.37 -15.16 24.26
C HIS A 7 19.42 -15.11 23.05
N LYS A 8 19.74 -15.83 21.96
CA LYS A 8 18.86 -15.95 20.79
C LYS A 8 18.89 -17.32 20.07
N PHE A 9 19.36 -18.38 20.72
CA PHE A 9 19.43 -19.71 20.09
C PHE A 9 18.74 -20.86 20.85
N GLU A 10 18.08 -20.60 21.97
CA GLU A 10 17.43 -21.65 22.79
C GLU A 10 15.90 -21.70 22.74
N PHE A 11 15.24 -20.94 21.85
CA PHE A 11 13.77 -20.96 21.78
C PHE A 11 13.19 -21.98 20.77
N TYR A 12 14.02 -22.57 19.91
CA TYR A 12 13.55 -23.50 18.85
C TYR A 12 13.72 -24.98 19.16
N LEU A 13 14.28 -25.36 20.32
CA LEU A 13 14.47 -26.76 20.70
C LEU A 13 13.43 -27.28 21.72
N SER A 14 12.62 -26.40 22.30
CA SER A 14 11.63 -26.73 23.34
C SER A 14 10.27 -27.17 22.82
N MET A 15 10.05 -27.15 21.49
CA MET A 15 8.75 -27.45 20.88
C MET A 15 8.67 -28.82 20.20
N PHE A 16 9.69 -29.69 20.39
CA PHE A 16 9.73 -31.04 19.80
C PHE A 16 9.69 -32.19 20.82
N ILE A 17 9.58 -31.89 22.12
CA ILE A 17 9.42 -32.89 23.19
C ILE A 17 8.23 -32.48 24.06
N CYS A 18 7.02 -32.58 23.53
CA CYS A 18 5.81 -32.60 24.35
C CYS A 18 4.60 -33.18 23.58
N MET A 19 4.69 -34.46 23.19
CA MET A 19 3.52 -35.32 23.03
C MET A 19 3.93 -36.76 23.36
N CYS A 20 3.92 -37.09 24.64
CA CYS A 20 3.64 -38.43 25.15
C CYS A 20 3.26 -38.34 26.64
N SER A 21 1.95 -38.45 26.87
CA SER A 21 1.30 -39.19 27.95
C SER A 21 0.97 -38.53 29.29
N LEU A 22 -0.32 -38.73 29.63
CA LEU A 22 -1.09 -38.36 30.80
C LEU A 22 -0.69 -39.10 32.10
N SER A 23 -0.89 -38.36 33.20
CA SER A 23 -1.37 -38.75 34.55
C SER A 23 -0.67 -39.86 35.35
N LEU A 24 -0.13 -39.48 36.52
CA LEU A 24 -0.63 -39.85 37.87
C LEU A 24 0.26 -39.19 38.96
N GLU A 25 -0.36 -38.44 39.87
CA GLU A 25 0.19 -38.01 41.19
C GLU A 25 0.21 -39.20 42.19
N PRO A 26 0.98 -39.22 43.32
CA PRO A 26 1.24 -38.07 44.22
C PRO A 26 2.67 -37.93 44.84
N GLN A 27 2.87 -36.76 45.47
CA GLN A 27 3.91 -36.31 46.44
C GLN A 27 4.06 -37.26 47.67
N PRO A 28 5.07 -37.16 48.59
CA PRO A 28 5.94 -36.00 48.87
C PRO A 28 7.43 -36.27 49.22
N SER A 29 8.15 -35.17 49.44
CA SER A 29 9.33 -34.96 50.32
C SER A 29 10.69 -34.71 49.66
N ALA A 30 11.36 -33.68 50.20
CA ALA A 30 12.46 -32.90 49.65
C ALA A 30 13.87 -33.46 50.03
N PRO A 31 14.97 -32.69 49.94
CA PRO A 31 15.93 -32.63 48.82
C PRO A 31 17.35 -33.06 49.30
N PRO A 32 18.45 -32.52 48.75
CA PRO A 32 19.04 -32.67 47.42
C PRO A 32 20.40 -33.40 47.49
N LEU A 33 21.00 -33.82 46.36
CA LEU A 33 22.45 -33.68 46.09
C LEU A 33 22.88 -34.39 44.79
N THR A 34 23.83 -33.72 44.17
CA THR A 34 24.65 -34.00 42.98
C THR A 34 25.28 -35.41 42.89
N PHE A 35 25.26 -36.03 41.70
CA PHE A 35 26.39 -36.27 40.76
C PHE A 35 26.14 -37.48 39.84
N ASN A 36 26.55 -37.33 38.57
CA ASN A 36 26.96 -38.33 37.56
C ASN A 36 26.41 -39.77 37.62
N LEU A 37 25.88 -40.26 36.49
CA LEU A 37 26.17 -41.65 36.09
C LEU A 37 26.22 -41.83 34.56
N THR A 38 27.38 -42.33 34.14
CA THR A 38 27.68 -42.99 32.88
C THR A 38 26.81 -44.24 32.71
N LEU A 39 26.28 -44.49 31.51
CA LEU A 39 25.69 -45.77 31.13
C LEU A 39 26.54 -46.41 30.04
N THR A 40 27.28 -47.45 30.43
CA THR A 40 27.92 -48.42 29.56
C THR A 40 26.87 -49.41 29.08
N PHE A 41 26.74 -49.62 27.77
CA PHE A 41 26.09 -50.82 27.22
C PHE A 41 27.15 -51.82 26.77
N ALA A 42 27.13 -53.00 27.37
CA ALA A 42 27.83 -54.18 26.89
C ALA A 42 26.98 -54.85 25.80
N PHE A 43 27.57 -55.11 24.63
CA PHE A 43 27.11 -56.16 23.74
C PHE A 43 28.29 -57.09 23.45
N SER A 44 28.11 -58.34 23.85
CA SER A 44 28.93 -59.48 23.48
C SER A 44 28.68 -59.84 22.02
N ASP A 45 29.79 -60.17 21.37
CA ASP A 45 29.95 -61.01 20.19
C ASP A 45 30.45 -60.29 18.93
N ALA A 46 31.57 -60.82 18.48
CA ALA A 46 32.50 -60.28 17.52
C ALA A 46 32.30 -61.01 16.20
N ARG A 47 31.42 -60.49 15.34
CA ARG A 47 31.41 -60.81 13.91
C ARG A 47 30.63 -59.77 13.10
N MET A 48 31.29 -58.64 12.84
CA MET A 48 31.19 -57.76 11.66
C MET A 48 31.48 -56.31 12.06
N ARG A 49 32.76 -55.92 12.00
CA ARG A 49 33.17 -54.52 11.87
C ARG A 49 33.50 -54.25 10.41
N ALA A 50 32.62 -53.55 9.70
CA ALA A 50 32.90 -52.51 8.71
C ALA A 50 31.61 -52.15 7.96
N GLN A 51 31.44 -50.85 7.69
CA GLN A 51 30.40 -50.22 6.86
C GLN A 51 29.00 -49.98 7.49
N PHE A 52 28.93 -49.03 8.41
CA PHE A 52 27.76 -48.13 8.48
C PHE A 52 28.26 -46.69 8.43
N THR A 53 28.54 -46.21 7.21
CA THR A 53 28.82 -44.81 6.93
C THR A 53 27.54 -43.99 7.08
N LEU A 54 27.67 -42.76 7.61
CA LEU A 54 26.68 -41.67 7.67
C LEU A 54 25.82 -41.54 6.38
N LEU A 55 26.36 -41.97 5.25
CA LEU A 55 25.69 -42.06 3.95
C LEU A 55 24.46 -43.01 3.92
N GLY A 56 24.47 -44.10 4.69
CA GLY A 56 23.36 -45.06 4.76
C GLY A 56 22.14 -44.50 5.50
N PHE A 57 22.38 -43.76 6.58
CA PHE A 57 21.34 -43.06 7.33
C PHE A 57 20.75 -41.90 6.51
N MET A 58 21.60 -41.13 5.82
CA MET A 58 21.16 -40.06 4.91
C MET A 58 20.37 -40.61 3.71
N ARG A 59 20.74 -41.78 3.18
CA ARG A 59 19.97 -42.46 2.11
C ARG A 59 18.62 -42.99 2.61
N LEU A 60 18.55 -43.49 3.85
CA LEU A 60 17.29 -43.92 4.44
C LEU A 60 16.35 -42.73 4.70
N LEU A 61 16.89 -41.63 5.23
CA LEU A 61 16.14 -40.38 5.44
C LEU A 61 15.67 -39.78 4.10
N GLY A 62 16.52 -39.81 3.07
CA GLY A 62 16.16 -39.39 1.72
C GLY A 62 15.07 -40.25 1.09
N LYS A 63 15.08 -41.57 1.32
CA LYS A 63 14.01 -42.48 0.87
C LYS A 63 12.69 -42.24 1.59
N ILE A 64 12.73 -41.95 2.90
CA ILE A 64 11.53 -41.62 3.70
C ILE A 64 10.93 -40.27 3.24
N LEU A 65 11.78 -39.27 2.96
CA LEU A 65 11.35 -37.97 2.42
C LEU A 65 10.80 -38.09 0.99
N GLN A 66 11.42 -38.91 0.13
CA GLN A 66 10.86 -39.21 -1.19
C GLN A 66 9.53 -39.94 -1.11
N PHE A 67 9.36 -40.89 -0.18
CA PHE A 67 8.09 -41.60 -0.02
C PHE A 67 6.99 -40.68 0.53
N GLY A 68 7.33 -39.77 1.45
CA GLY A 68 6.42 -38.74 1.95
C GLY A 68 6.00 -37.74 0.86
N LEU A 69 6.95 -37.33 0.00
CA LEU A 69 6.65 -36.47 -1.13
C LEU A 69 5.79 -37.18 -2.19
N PHE A 70 6.07 -38.46 -2.45
CA PHE A 70 5.27 -39.26 -3.38
C PHE A 70 3.84 -39.46 -2.85
N ALA A 71 3.68 -39.76 -1.56
CA ALA A 71 2.36 -39.88 -0.92
C ALA A 71 1.60 -38.55 -0.94
N PHE A 72 2.28 -37.42 -0.69
CA PHE A 72 1.68 -36.08 -0.76
C PHE A 72 1.25 -35.71 -2.19
N VAL A 73 2.08 -36.01 -3.20
CA VAL A 73 1.73 -35.79 -4.61
C VAL A 73 0.61 -36.73 -5.04
N SER A 74 0.61 -38.00 -4.63
CA SER A 74 -0.48 -38.93 -4.93
C SER A 74 -1.80 -38.53 -4.25
N LEU A 75 -1.77 -38.07 -3.00
CA LEU A 75 -2.96 -37.52 -2.32
C LEU A 75 -3.44 -36.21 -2.96
N SER A 76 -2.51 -35.35 -3.39
CA SER A 76 -2.85 -34.11 -4.09
C SER A 76 -3.43 -34.37 -5.47
N VAL A 77 -2.92 -35.39 -6.19
CA VAL A 77 -3.48 -35.86 -7.48
C VAL A 77 -4.83 -36.52 -7.25
N ILE A 78 -5.02 -37.36 -6.22
CA ILE A 78 -6.35 -37.93 -5.90
C ILE A 78 -7.34 -36.83 -5.53
N TYR A 79 -6.91 -35.81 -4.78
CA TYR A 79 -7.76 -34.66 -4.40
C TYR A 79 -8.13 -33.80 -5.62
N THR A 80 -7.16 -33.47 -6.49
CA THR A 80 -7.45 -32.71 -7.72
C THR A 80 -8.20 -33.52 -8.78
N THR A 81 -8.00 -34.84 -8.84
CA THR A 81 -8.72 -35.72 -9.79
C THR A 81 -10.15 -36.03 -9.30
N ASN A 82 -10.40 -36.12 -7.98
CA ASN A 82 -11.76 -36.21 -7.43
C ASN A 82 -12.57 -34.90 -7.63
N VAL A 83 -11.90 -33.74 -7.63
CA VAL A 83 -12.55 -32.45 -7.89
C VAL A 83 -12.86 -32.25 -9.39
N LEU A 84 -12.14 -32.93 -10.30
CA LEU A 84 -12.34 -32.80 -11.75
C LEU A 84 -13.26 -33.87 -12.39
N PHE A 85 -13.70 -34.90 -11.64
CA PHE A 85 -14.58 -35.97 -12.19
C PHE A 85 -15.95 -36.17 -11.51
N ILE A 86 -16.34 -35.35 -10.52
CA ILE A 86 -17.70 -35.40 -9.89
C ILE A 86 -18.52 -34.15 -10.21
N SER A 87 -18.41 -33.65 -11.44
CA SER A 87 -19.29 -32.60 -11.99
C SER A 87 -19.65 -32.92 -13.44
N PRO A 88 -20.15 -34.15 -13.69
CA PRO A 88 -21.49 -34.23 -14.32
C PRO A 88 -22.36 -35.43 -13.90
N LEU A 89 -22.07 -36.16 -12.80
CA LEU A 89 -22.86 -37.36 -12.43
C LEU A 89 -24.01 -37.14 -11.43
N SER A 90 -24.15 -35.95 -10.82
CA SER A 90 -25.23 -35.67 -9.87
C SER A 90 -26.54 -35.18 -10.51
N SER A 91 -26.52 -34.80 -11.80
CA SER A 91 -27.70 -34.35 -12.54
C SER A 91 -28.48 -35.47 -13.26
N LEU A 92 -28.08 -36.74 -13.10
CA LEU A 92 -28.74 -37.89 -13.74
C LEU A 92 -29.41 -38.86 -12.73
N LEU A 93 -29.30 -38.62 -11.43
CA LEU A 93 -29.82 -39.51 -10.36
C LEU A 93 -30.99 -38.91 -9.57
N SER A 94 -31.37 -37.65 -9.81
CA SER A 94 -32.50 -36.99 -9.13
C SER A 94 -33.83 -37.04 -9.90
N SER A 95 -33.86 -37.60 -11.13
CA SER A 95 -35.07 -37.64 -11.97
C SER A 95 -35.75 -39.01 -12.09
N THR A 96 -35.35 -40.04 -11.32
CA THR A 96 -35.90 -41.41 -11.46
C THR A 96 -36.36 -42.11 -10.17
N LEU A 97 -36.37 -41.44 -9.01
CA LEU A 97 -36.73 -42.09 -7.73
C LEU A 97 -37.75 -41.34 -6.85
N GLY A 98 -38.56 -40.46 -7.45
CA GLY A 98 -39.64 -39.73 -6.79
C GLY A 98 -41.05 -40.28 -7.04
N PHE A 99 -41.20 -41.60 -7.22
CA PHE A 99 -42.51 -42.23 -7.49
C PHE A 99 -42.65 -43.58 -6.78
N ALA A 100 -42.68 -43.58 -5.44
CA ALA A 100 -43.29 -44.65 -4.67
C ALA A 100 -43.41 -44.26 -3.19
N LEU A 101 -44.60 -44.52 -2.63
CA LEU A 101 -44.94 -44.57 -1.20
C LEU A 101 -45.28 -43.23 -0.54
N GLY A 102 -46.53 -42.81 -0.73
CA GLY A 102 -47.25 -42.08 0.30
C GLY A 102 -47.69 -43.02 1.42
N LEU A 103 -47.75 -42.52 2.65
CA LEU A 103 -48.69 -42.95 3.68
C LEU A 103 -48.89 -41.81 4.69
N SER A 104 -50.16 -41.52 4.93
CA SER A 104 -50.73 -40.58 5.90
C SER A 104 -50.59 -41.12 7.32
N LEU A 105 -50.46 -40.22 8.31
CA LEU A 105 -51.02 -40.43 9.65
C LEU A 105 -51.31 -39.06 10.32
N ASP A 106 -52.56 -38.95 10.76
CA ASP A 106 -53.23 -37.80 11.34
C ASP A 106 -53.36 -38.01 12.86
N HIS A 107 -53.07 -37.01 13.68
CA HIS A 107 -53.77 -36.87 14.96
C HIS A 107 -53.79 -35.44 15.51
N GLN A 108 -55.02 -35.00 15.76
CA GLN A 108 -55.43 -33.71 16.31
C GLN A 108 -55.24 -33.59 17.83
N THR A 109 -55.32 -32.33 18.27
CA THR A 109 -55.85 -31.81 19.56
C THR A 109 -54.92 -31.79 20.77
N THR A 110 -54.57 -30.59 21.29
CA THR A 110 -55.21 -29.97 22.48
C THR A 110 -54.91 -28.44 22.55
N ARG A 111 -55.84 -27.72 23.18
CA ARG A 111 -56.19 -26.28 23.18
C ARG A 111 -55.31 -25.30 23.98
N GLN A 112 -55.33 -24.03 23.50
CA GLN A 112 -55.52 -22.72 24.20
C GLN A 112 -54.48 -22.28 25.26
N LEU A 113 -54.06 -21.01 25.42
CA LEU A 113 -54.44 -19.67 24.96
C LEU A 113 -53.24 -18.74 25.32
N HIS A 114 -52.76 -17.90 24.39
CA HIS A 114 -52.37 -16.49 24.63
C HIS A 114 -51.95 -15.88 23.28
N GLU A 115 -52.59 -14.78 22.89
CA GLU A 115 -52.40 -14.10 21.61
C GLU A 115 -51.01 -13.42 21.53
N GLU A 116 -50.22 -13.79 20.51
CA GLU A 116 -49.08 -13.02 20.01
C GLU A 116 -49.53 -12.10 18.85
N PRO A 117 -48.86 -10.94 18.63
CA PRO A 117 -49.18 -10.04 17.52
C PRO A 117 -48.89 -10.71 16.16
N PRO A 118 -49.49 -10.22 15.05
CA PRO A 118 -49.51 -10.96 13.80
C PRO A 118 -48.10 -11.12 13.22
N VAL A 119 -47.65 -12.37 13.10
CA VAL A 119 -46.51 -12.74 12.25
C VAL A 119 -46.92 -12.51 10.80
N VAL A 120 -46.28 -11.54 10.15
CA VAL A 120 -46.39 -11.35 8.71
C VAL A 120 -45.65 -12.49 8.03
N GLN A 121 -46.38 -13.53 7.60
CA GLN A 121 -45.85 -14.55 6.70
C GLN A 121 -45.77 -13.98 5.28
N LEU A 122 -44.57 -13.58 4.85
CA LEU A 122 -44.29 -13.27 3.45
C LEU A 122 -43.81 -14.53 2.73
N ASN A 123 -44.65 -15.05 1.84
CA ASN A 123 -44.29 -16.09 0.87
C ASN A 123 -43.29 -15.51 -0.15
N VAL A 124 -42.01 -15.85 -0.04
CA VAL A 124 -41.01 -15.52 -1.07
C VAL A 124 -40.70 -16.78 -1.87
N THR A 125 -41.36 -16.94 -3.03
CA THR A 125 -41.15 -18.06 -3.98
C THR A 125 -40.33 -17.67 -5.21
N ARG A 126 -39.49 -16.62 -5.13
CA ARG A 126 -38.56 -16.24 -6.21
C ARG A 126 -37.11 -16.16 -5.73
N PRO A 127 -36.13 -16.55 -6.57
CA PRO A 127 -34.72 -16.39 -6.24
C PRO A 127 -34.38 -14.90 -6.09
N LEU A 128 -33.61 -14.60 -5.06
CA LEU A 128 -33.14 -13.28 -4.70
C LEU A 128 -32.06 -12.83 -5.71
N TYR A 129 -32.41 -11.82 -6.51
CA TYR A 129 -31.64 -11.14 -7.58
C TYR A 129 -31.46 -11.85 -8.95
N PRO A 130 -31.60 -11.11 -10.09
CA PRO A 130 -31.08 -11.54 -11.39
C PRO A 130 -29.55 -11.41 -11.42
N ARG A 131 -28.88 -12.20 -12.27
CA ARG A 131 -27.42 -12.30 -12.37
C ARG A 131 -26.75 -10.92 -12.45
N VAL A 132 -25.75 -10.70 -11.60
CA VAL A 132 -24.79 -9.59 -11.68
C VAL A 132 -24.14 -9.64 -13.07
N GLY A 133 -24.62 -8.77 -13.96
CA GLY A 133 -24.21 -8.71 -15.35
C GLY A 133 -24.82 -7.50 -16.04
N ASN A 134 -24.05 -6.41 -16.08
CA ASN A 134 -24.21 -5.28 -17.00
C ASN A 134 -25.57 -4.55 -17.01
N GLU A 135 -26.21 -4.34 -15.87
CA GLU A 135 -27.24 -3.30 -15.74
C GLU A 135 -26.90 -2.37 -14.58
N GLU A 136 -26.98 -1.07 -14.84
CA GLU A 136 -26.76 0.03 -13.91
C GLU A 136 -27.63 -0.19 -12.66
N HIS A 137 -26.99 -0.56 -11.55
CA HIS A 137 -27.72 -0.80 -10.31
C HIS A 137 -27.59 0.41 -9.39
N TRP A 138 -28.76 0.94 -9.04
CA TRP A 138 -29.03 2.13 -8.23
C TRP A 138 -28.74 3.42 -8.99
N ASP A 139 -29.77 3.98 -9.62
CA ASP A 139 -29.77 5.36 -10.07
C ASP A 139 -29.41 6.23 -8.86
N ALA A 140 -28.14 6.65 -8.78
CA ALA A 140 -27.77 7.89 -8.14
C ALA A 140 -28.42 8.99 -8.99
N ALA A 141 -29.74 9.11 -8.89
CA ALA A 141 -30.45 10.22 -9.48
C ALA A 141 -29.85 11.45 -8.81
N THR A 142 -29.03 12.19 -9.55
CA THR A 142 -28.71 13.56 -9.20
C THR A 142 -30.03 14.22 -8.88
N SER A 143 -30.19 14.61 -7.62
CA SER A 143 -31.40 15.17 -7.07
C SER A 143 -31.99 16.21 -8.03
N THR A 144 -33.32 16.28 -8.12
CA THR A 144 -34.02 17.40 -8.77
C THR A 144 -33.76 18.73 -8.06
N SER A 145 -33.08 18.72 -6.91
CA SER A 145 -32.65 19.89 -6.14
C SER A 145 -31.12 20.10 -6.26
N PRO A 146 -30.64 21.28 -6.71
CA PRO A 146 -29.22 21.56 -6.81
C PRO A 146 -28.51 21.44 -5.44
N GLY A 147 -27.46 20.62 -5.38
CA GLY A 147 -26.59 20.51 -4.19
C GLY A 147 -26.90 19.37 -3.22
N LEU A 148 -27.71 18.37 -3.61
CA LEU A 148 -27.99 17.18 -2.80
C LEU A 148 -27.72 15.89 -3.59
N PHE A 149 -27.15 14.89 -2.91
CA PHE A 149 -27.12 13.50 -3.36
C PHE A 149 -28.26 12.73 -2.68
N SER A 150 -29.04 12.00 -3.47
CA SER A 150 -30.26 11.34 -3.02
C SER A 150 -30.16 9.82 -3.24
N TRP A 151 -30.62 9.02 -2.27
CA TRP A 151 -30.71 7.55 -2.38
C TRP A 151 -32.11 7.05 -2.03
N ALA A 152 -32.62 6.05 -2.76
CA ALA A 152 -33.88 5.36 -2.47
C ALA A 152 -33.62 3.91 -2.02
N SER A 153 -34.55 3.33 -1.25
CA SER A 153 -34.52 1.89 -0.94
C SER A 153 -34.88 1.05 -2.17
N SER A 154 -34.30 -0.14 -2.33
CA SER A 154 -34.69 -1.06 -3.42
C SER A 154 -36.10 -1.58 -3.19
N ASP A 155 -36.75 -1.95 -4.28
CA ASP A 155 -38.02 -2.68 -4.29
C ASP A 155 -38.02 -3.87 -3.33
N PHE A 156 -36.96 -4.68 -3.30
CA PHE A 156 -36.85 -5.82 -2.37
C PHE A 156 -37.01 -5.42 -0.89
N ILE A 157 -36.33 -4.35 -0.47
CA ILE A 157 -36.33 -3.87 0.92
C ILE A 157 -37.65 -3.16 1.25
N LEU A 158 -38.25 -2.50 0.25
CA LEU A 158 -39.59 -1.91 0.37
C LEU A 158 -40.67 -2.99 0.52
N GLU A 159 -40.60 -4.07 -0.27
CA GLU A 159 -41.48 -5.23 -0.22
C GLU A 159 -41.38 -5.99 1.11
N SER A 160 -40.19 -6.05 1.70
CA SER A 160 -40.00 -6.64 3.04
C SER A 160 -40.49 -5.74 4.18
N GLY A 161 -41.03 -4.55 3.89
CA GLY A 161 -41.49 -3.58 4.89
C GLY A 161 -40.37 -2.93 5.74
N LEU A 162 -39.12 -3.07 5.32
CA LEU A 162 -37.94 -2.56 6.04
C LEU A 162 -37.31 -1.33 5.37
N GLY A 163 -37.80 -0.95 4.19
CA GLY A 163 -37.32 0.19 3.43
C GLY A 163 -37.82 1.53 3.94
N HIS A 164 -37.09 2.58 3.62
CA HIS A 164 -37.52 3.95 3.87
C HIS A 164 -38.37 4.46 2.71
N SER A 165 -39.52 5.06 3.01
CA SER A 165 -40.33 5.74 2.01
C SER A 165 -39.69 7.08 1.64
N GLY A 166 -39.30 7.22 0.37
CA GLY A 166 -38.68 8.44 -0.18
C GLY A 166 -37.15 8.42 -0.25
N TYR A 167 -36.58 9.55 -0.66
CA TYR A 167 -35.13 9.72 -0.83
C TYR A 167 -34.46 10.11 0.49
N VAL A 168 -33.27 9.58 0.74
CA VAL A 168 -32.34 10.09 1.76
C VAL A 168 -31.41 11.07 1.08
N ASP A 169 -31.43 12.33 1.52
CA ASP A 169 -30.58 13.38 0.95
C ASP A 169 -29.35 13.63 1.82
N VAL A 170 -28.18 13.78 1.20
CA VAL A 170 -26.96 14.27 1.84
C VAL A 170 -26.42 15.45 1.04
N ASP A 171 -26.01 16.49 1.77
CA ASP A 171 -25.41 17.71 1.22
C ASP A 171 -24.21 17.38 0.33
N ASP A 172 -24.19 17.95 -0.87
CA ASP A 172 -23.15 17.73 -1.87
C ASP A 172 -21.77 18.10 -1.36
N LYS A 173 -21.59 19.11 -0.51
CA LYS A 173 -20.29 19.47 0.05
C LYS A 173 -19.82 18.42 1.03
N VAL A 174 -20.73 17.78 1.75
CA VAL A 174 -20.41 16.67 2.65
C VAL A 174 -19.96 15.46 1.83
N VAL A 175 -20.69 15.11 0.77
CA VAL A 175 -20.31 14.04 -0.16
C VAL A 175 -19.01 14.38 -0.90
N LEU A 176 -18.85 15.59 -1.41
CA LEU A 176 -17.66 16.05 -2.13
C LEU A 176 -16.44 16.20 -1.21
N SER A 177 -16.63 16.48 0.08
CA SER A 177 -15.55 16.37 1.08
C SER A 177 -14.97 14.94 1.16
N LYS A 178 -15.69 13.97 0.59
CA LYS A 178 -15.30 12.56 0.42
C LYS A 178 -15.02 12.15 -1.03
N ALA A 179 -15.73 12.69 -2.02
CA ALA A 179 -15.62 12.30 -3.42
C ALA A 179 -14.25 12.62 -4.05
N PHE A 180 -13.44 13.46 -3.41
CA PHE A 180 -12.05 13.72 -3.79
C PHE A 180 -11.01 12.97 -2.92
N ALA A 181 -11.43 12.09 -2.00
CA ALA A 181 -10.55 11.07 -1.49
C ALA A 181 -10.46 9.97 -2.56
N ASN A 182 -9.25 9.53 -2.91
CA ASN A 182 -8.95 8.54 -3.96
C ASN A 182 -9.59 7.14 -3.76
N SER A 183 -10.62 7.02 -2.94
CA SER A 183 -11.04 5.79 -2.27
C SER A 183 -12.48 5.37 -2.55
N MET A 184 -13.26 6.17 -3.28
CA MET A 184 -14.61 5.78 -3.71
C MET A 184 -14.66 5.02 -5.04
N HIS A 185 -13.52 4.54 -5.56
CA HIS A 185 -13.49 3.70 -6.77
C HIS A 185 -12.71 2.41 -6.53
N PRO A 186 -13.26 1.22 -6.82
CA PRO A 186 -14.61 0.86 -7.29
C PRO A 186 -15.39 0.06 -6.23
N SER A 187 -15.65 0.63 -5.04
CA SER A 187 -16.50 -0.02 -4.03
C SER A 187 -17.98 0.31 -4.28
N ASN A 188 -18.84 -0.71 -4.41
CA ASN A 188 -20.29 -0.49 -4.51
C ASN A 188 -20.87 -0.26 -3.11
N VAL A 189 -21.13 1.01 -2.76
CA VAL A 189 -21.65 1.40 -1.44
C VAL A 189 -23.15 1.61 -1.52
N ILE A 190 -23.92 0.86 -0.73
CA ILE A 190 -25.37 0.98 -0.59
C ILE A 190 -25.69 1.52 0.81
N PRO A 191 -25.81 2.84 0.96
CA PRO A 191 -26.12 3.43 2.26
C PRO A 191 -27.57 3.14 2.66
N TYR A 192 -27.80 2.94 3.97
CA TYR A 192 -29.14 2.70 4.52
C TYR A 192 -29.84 1.51 3.86
N PHE A 193 -29.07 0.47 3.53
CA PHE A 193 -29.60 -0.83 3.10
C PHE A 193 -30.68 -1.31 4.06
N TYR A 194 -30.44 -1.14 5.36
CA TYR A 194 -31.50 -1.00 6.35
C TYR A 194 -31.37 0.34 7.05
N ARG A 195 -32.50 1.01 7.27
CA ARG A 195 -32.56 2.25 8.05
C ARG A 195 -33.32 2.00 9.35
N ALA A 196 -32.76 2.47 10.45
CA ALA A 196 -33.41 2.36 11.76
C ALA A 196 -34.73 3.14 11.77
N GLN A 197 -35.77 2.52 12.33
CA GLN A 197 -37.10 3.15 12.47
C GLN A 197 -37.14 4.21 13.58
N GLY A 198 -36.20 4.15 14.53
CA GLY A 198 -36.10 5.11 15.62
C GLY A 198 -35.78 6.54 15.16
N SER A 199 -36.30 7.50 15.92
CA SER A 199 -35.86 8.89 15.91
C SER A 199 -34.82 9.11 17.01
N PHE A 200 -33.74 9.80 16.70
CA PHE A 200 -32.64 10.04 17.64
C PHE A 200 -32.46 11.53 17.90
N ASP A 201 -32.25 11.90 19.15
CA ASP A 201 -31.85 13.26 19.52
C ASP A 201 -30.51 13.62 18.85
N SER A 202 -30.34 14.87 18.42
CA SER A 202 -29.06 15.36 17.85
C SER A 202 -27.89 15.09 18.78
N ASP A 203 -28.11 15.24 20.08
CA ASP A 203 -27.11 15.11 21.14
C ASP A 203 -26.87 13.64 21.54
N GLY A 204 -27.56 12.71 20.87
CA GLY A 204 -27.30 11.28 20.98
C GLY A 204 -25.89 10.93 20.52
N ILE A 205 -25.45 9.72 20.89
CA ILE A 205 -24.15 9.20 20.48
C ILE A 205 -24.40 7.98 19.60
N THR A 206 -24.09 8.07 18.31
CA THR A 206 -24.15 6.91 17.41
C THR A 206 -22.88 6.07 17.55
N ILE A 207 -22.99 4.78 17.85
CA ILE A 207 -21.83 3.88 17.68
C ILE A 207 -21.60 3.69 16.18
N THR A 208 -20.40 3.98 15.73
CA THR A 208 -19.93 3.67 14.38
C THR A 208 -19.06 2.43 14.45
N THR A 209 -19.43 1.39 13.71
CA THR A 209 -18.71 0.11 13.68
C THR A 209 -18.70 -0.48 12.28
N LEU A 210 -17.90 -1.53 12.08
CA LEU A 210 -17.74 -2.25 10.83
C LEU A 210 -17.71 -3.75 11.11
N ILE A 211 -18.35 -4.54 10.26
CA ILE A 211 -18.45 -5.99 10.43
C ILE A 211 -18.41 -6.74 9.09
N THR A 212 -18.05 -8.01 9.19
CA THR A 212 -18.23 -9.05 8.18
C THR A 212 -19.19 -10.11 8.73
N SER A 213 -19.70 -11.01 7.88
CA SER A 213 -20.75 -11.99 8.24
C SER A 213 -20.41 -12.85 9.47
N ASN A 214 -19.15 -13.21 9.66
CA ASN A 214 -18.67 -13.97 10.82
C ASN A 214 -18.78 -13.23 12.18
N ARG A 215 -19.22 -11.96 12.22
CA ARG A 215 -19.38 -11.17 13.44
C ARG A 215 -20.83 -10.79 13.75
N PHE A 216 -21.81 -11.30 13.01
CA PHE A 216 -23.23 -10.99 13.23
C PHE A 216 -23.72 -11.30 14.65
N GLU A 217 -23.31 -12.42 15.23
CA GLU A 217 -23.68 -12.77 16.61
C GLU A 217 -23.10 -11.78 17.64
N VAL A 218 -21.84 -11.37 17.47
CA VAL A 218 -21.18 -10.36 18.33
C VAL A 218 -21.87 -9.01 18.19
N PHE A 219 -22.30 -8.67 16.97
CA PHE A 219 -23.04 -7.44 16.68
C PHE A 219 -24.41 -7.39 17.33
N ALA A 220 -25.20 -8.47 17.25
CA ALA A 220 -26.48 -8.57 17.94
C ALA A 220 -26.33 -8.31 19.45
N ARG A 221 -25.29 -8.87 20.09
CA ARG A 221 -24.99 -8.60 21.50
C ARG A 221 -24.67 -7.13 21.79
N LEU A 222 -23.90 -6.47 20.92
CA LEU A 222 -23.58 -5.04 21.07
C LEU A 222 -24.86 -4.20 20.99
N VAL A 223 -25.75 -4.50 20.04
CA VAL A 223 -27.02 -3.81 19.83
C VAL A 223 -27.92 -3.94 21.07
N GLU A 224 -28.09 -5.16 21.59
CA GLU A 224 -28.90 -5.43 22.79
C GLU A 224 -28.34 -4.75 24.04
N LYS A 225 -27.01 -4.64 24.15
CA LYS A 225 -26.39 -3.94 25.27
C LYS A 225 -26.49 -2.43 25.14
N TYR A 226 -26.26 -1.89 23.95
CA TYR A 226 -26.16 -0.44 23.76
C TYR A 226 -27.53 0.23 23.76
N GLN A 227 -28.53 -0.36 23.11
CA GLN A 227 -29.90 0.19 22.98
C GLN A 227 -29.88 1.69 22.67
N GLY A 228 -29.19 2.04 21.59
CA GLY A 228 -28.97 3.41 21.14
C GLY A 228 -28.50 3.39 19.69
N PRO A 229 -28.47 4.55 19.01
CA PRO A 229 -28.23 4.58 17.58
C PRO A 229 -26.90 3.93 17.21
N ILE A 230 -26.91 3.06 16.22
CA ILE A 230 -25.70 2.42 15.66
C ILE A 230 -25.74 2.61 14.15
N SER A 231 -24.62 3.06 13.59
CA SER A 231 -24.38 3.02 12.15
C SER A 231 -23.29 1.99 11.88
N VAL A 232 -23.63 0.95 11.13
CA VAL A 232 -22.73 -0.16 10.84
C VAL A 232 -22.47 -0.26 9.35
N THR A 233 -21.19 -0.40 8.98
CA THR A 233 -20.82 -0.82 7.63
C THR A 233 -20.65 -2.33 7.58
N VAL A 234 -21.36 -2.98 6.66
CA VAL A 234 -21.29 -4.43 6.41
C VAL A 234 -20.59 -4.64 5.07
N HIS A 235 -19.44 -5.31 5.08
CA HIS A 235 -18.72 -5.64 3.85
C HIS A 235 -19.10 -7.04 3.34
N ILE A 236 -19.37 -7.13 2.04
CA ILE A 236 -19.57 -8.37 1.31
C ILE A 236 -18.58 -8.41 0.15
N LYS A 237 -17.84 -9.51 0.04
CA LYS A 237 -16.89 -9.70 -1.04
C LYS A 237 -17.62 -10.13 -2.32
N ASP A 238 -17.56 -9.33 -3.38
CA ASP A 238 -18.30 -9.49 -4.64
C ASP A 238 -17.95 -10.76 -5.43
N VAL A 239 -16.77 -11.35 -5.17
CA VAL A 239 -16.35 -12.63 -5.76
C VAL A 239 -16.74 -13.85 -4.91
N ALA A 240 -17.55 -13.69 -3.87
CA ALA A 240 -18.00 -14.81 -3.06
C ALA A 240 -19.09 -15.62 -3.79
N GLU A 241 -18.92 -16.94 -3.86
CA GLU A 241 -19.97 -17.85 -4.38
C GLU A 241 -21.28 -17.80 -3.55
N HIS A 242 -21.24 -17.18 -2.36
CA HIS A 242 -22.29 -17.18 -1.34
C HIS A 242 -22.79 -15.77 -0.96
N VAL A 243 -22.70 -14.76 -1.84
CA VAL A 243 -23.24 -13.40 -1.56
C VAL A 243 -24.69 -13.47 -1.05
N GLN A 244 -25.48 -14.35 -1.65
CA GLN A 244 -26.90 -14.52 -1.33
C GLN A 244 -27.13 -15.04 0.09
N GLU A 245 -26.40 -16.07 0.51
CA GLU A 245 -26.48 -16.62 1.87
C GLU A 245 -26.07 -15.59 2.93
N ILE A 246 -25.10 -14.73 2.61
CA ILE A 246 -24.67 -13.65 3.50
C ILE A 246 -25.78 -12.61 3.67
N LEU A 247 -26.47 -12.24 2.58
CA LEU A 247 -27.60 -11.30 2.63
C LEU A 247 -28.80 -11.86 3.40
N GLU A 248 -29.10 -13.14 3.25
CA GLU A 248 -30.13 -13.83 4.03
C GLU A 248 -29.78 -13.85 5.52
N SER A 249 -28.54 -14.21 5.86
CA SER A 249 -28.05 -14.17 7.25
C SER A 249 -28.10 -12.76 7.84
N LEU A 250 -27.80 -11.73 7.03
CA LEU A 250 -27.90 -10.33 7.44
C LEU A 250 -29.35 -9.93 7.71
N HIS A 251 -30.28 -10.36 6.85
CA HIS A 251 -31.71 -10.11 7.03
C HIS A 251 -32.26 -10.80 8.28
N GLU A 252 -31.93 -12.07 8.50
CA GLU A 252 -32.31 -12.83 9.69
C GLU A 252 -31.78 -12.14 10.96
N MET A 253 -30.49 -11.79 10.99
CA MET A 253 -29.91 -11.04 12.10
C MET A 253 -30.62 -9.69 12.30
N TYR A 254 -30.89 -8.93 11.23
CA TYR A 254 -31.51 -7.61 11.34
C TYR A 254 -32.94 -7.67 11.90
N THR A 255 -33.70 -8.69 11.49
CA THR A 255 -35.11 -8.88 11.89
C THR A 255 -35.28 -9.68 13.18
N SER A 256 -34.20 -10.29 13.69
CA SER A 256 -34.22 -11.12 14.91
C SER A 256 -34.64 -10.38 16.19
N SER A 257 -34.53 -9.05 16.23
CA SER A 257 -34.86 -8.25 17.42
C SER A 257 -35.43 -6.88 17.07
N ALA A 258 -36.44 -6.45 17.82
CA ALA A 258 -36.99 -5.09 17.74
C ALA A 258 -35.93 -4.02 18.05
N THR A 259 -34.94 -4.31 18.92
CA THR A 259 -33.84 -3.39 19.23
C THR A 259 -33.02 -3.07 17.98
N MET A 260 -32.79 -4.07 17.14
CA MET A 260 -32.04 -3.93 15.89
C MET A 260 -32.76 -2.98 14.93
N VAL A 261 -34.04 -3.27 14.63
CA VAL A 261 -34.89 -2.44 13.76
C VAL A 261 -35.05 -1.01 14.29
N THR A 262 -35.09 -0.84 15.61
CA THR A 262 -35.28 0.47 16.24
C THR A 262 -34.03 1.34 16.14
N TYR A 263 -32.84 0.76 16.26
CA TYR A 263 -31.62 1.54 16.53
C TYR A 263 -30.51 1.44 15.47
N VAL A 264 -30.57 0.50 14.52
CA VAL A 264 -29.44 0.19 13.64
C VAL A 264 -29.66 0.65 12.21
N ASP A 265 -28.76 1.51 11.73
CA ASP A 265 -28.60 1.81 10.31
C ASP A 265 -27.50 0.91 9.72
N VAL A 266 -27.81 0.18 8.64
CA VAL A 266 -26.90 -0.74 7.93
C VAL A 266 -26.51 -0.15 6.58
N HIS A 267 -25.21 -0.04 6.33
CA HIS A 267 -24.62 0.41 5.06
C HIS A 267 -23.83 -0.73 4.43
N LEU A 268 -24.22 -1.15 3.24
CA LEU A 268 -23.56 -2.27 2.55
C LEU A 268 -22.38 -1.77 1.72
N VAL A 269 -21.29 -2.53 1.71
CA VAL A 269 -20.17 -2.34 0.78
C VAL A 269 -19.93 -3.66 0.07
N VAL A 270 -20.12 -3.67 -1.25
CA VAL A 270 -19.96 -4.85 -2.10
C VAL A 270 -18.80 -4.60 -3.07
N ASP A 271 -17.69 -5.30 -2.89
CA ASP A 271 -16.55 -5.19 -3.80
C ASP A 271 -15.57 -6.37 -3.70
N ALA A 272 -14.57 -6.40 -4.59
CA ALA A 272 -13.53 -7.42 -4.59
C ALA A 272 -12.41 -7.17 -3.54
N PHE A 273 -12.40 -6.03 -2.87
CA PHE A 273 -11.31 -5.58 -2.01
C PHE A 273 -11.56 -5.96 -0.56
N ASP A 274 -10.58 -6.60 0.07
CA ASP A 274 -10.73 -7.08 1.43
C ASP A 274 -10.13 -6.11 2.44
N ARG A 275 -10.76 -5.99 3.62
CA ARG A 275 -10.26 -5.24 4.79
C ARG A 275 -9.91 -3.76 4.54
N GLN A 276 -10.73 -3.02 3.79
CA GLN A 276 -10.62 -1.56 3.64
C GLN A 276 -11.19 -0.80 4.86
N PHE A 277 -10.64 -1.09 6.05
CA PHE A 277 -11.25 -0.68 7.32
C PHE A 277 -11.49 0.83 7.47
N ASN A 278 -10.61 1.69 6.94
CA ASN A 278 -10.80 3.14 7.06
C ASN A 278 -11.91 3.67 6.15
N THR A 279 -12.10 3.08 4.97
CA THR A 279 -13.26 3.34 4.10
C THR A 279 -14.55 2.98 4.83
N TRP A 280 -14.61 1.78 5.42
CA TRP A 280 -15.81 1.34 6.15
C TRP A 280 -16.08 2.20 7.40
N ARG A 281 -15.05 2.61 8.15
CA ARG A 281 -15.19 3.58 9.27
C ARG A 281 -15.76 4.91 8.79
N ASN A 282 -15.30 5.38 7.64
CA ASN A 282 -15.75 6.64 7.08
C ASN A 282 -17.21 6.56 6.61
N ILE A 283 -17.65 5.44 6.03
CA ILE A 283 -19.04 5.20 5.63
C ILE A 283 -19.96 5.21 6.86
N ALA A 284 -19.66 4.39 7.88
CA ALA A 284 -20.43 4.37 9.12
C ALA A 284 -20.51 5.76 9.79
N ARG A 285 -19.40 6.52 9.79
CA ARG A 285 -19.41 7.87 10.34
C ARG A 285 -20.20 8.86 9.49
N LEU A 286 -20.10 8.78 8.16
CA LEU A 286 -20.76 9.68 7.22
C LEU A 286 -22.28 9.62 7.35
N PHE A 287 -22.83 8.42 7.50
CA PHE A 287 -24.27 8.18 7.57
C PHE A 287 -24.81 8.07 9.01
N ALA A 288 -23.99 8.35 10.02
CA ALA A 288 -24.48 8.45 11.40
C ALA A 288 -25.49 9.60 11.53
N ARG A 289 -26.62 9.36 12.20
CA ARG A 289 -27.75 10.31 12.30
C ARG A 289 -27.69 11.28 13.49
N THR A 290 -26.67 11.21 14.33
CA THR A 290 -26.47 12.10 15.49
C THR A 290 -25.23 12.98 15.34
N ASP A 291 -25.12 14.06 16.12
CA ASP A 291 -23.99 14.98 16.08
C ASP A 291 -22.70 14.38 16.66
N PHE A 292 -22.82 13.33 17.45
CA PHE A 292 -21.69 12.69 18.13
C PHE A 292 -21.62 11.21 17.78
N VAL A 293 -20.41 10.74 17.47
CA VAL A 293 -20.17 9.33 17.14
C VAL A 293 -19.17 8.73 18.11
N MET A 294 -19.31 7.43 18.40
CA MET A 294 -18.30 6.62 19.05
C MET A 294 -17.67 5.67 18.04
N MET A 295 -16.37 5.79 17.81
CA MET A 295 -15.64 4.82 16.97
C MET A 295 -15.32 3.58 17.79
N LEU A 296 -16.08 2.49 17.57
CA LEU A 296 -15.98 1.26 18.34
C LEU A 296 -15.67 0.07 17.41
N ASP A 297 -14.67 -0.74 17.80
CA ASP A 297 -14.42 -2.01 17.11
C ASP A 297 -15.42 -3.04 17.64
N ILE A 298 -15.94 -3.91 16.77
CA ILE A 298 -17.06 -4.81 17.07
C ILE A 298 -16.84 -5.72 18.28
N ASP A 299 -15.59 -6.10 18.55
CA ASP A 299 -15.23 -7.04 19.60
C ASP A 299 -15.27 -6.41 21.01
N PHE A 300 -15.65 -5.14 21.15
CA PHE A 300 -15.74 -4.46 22.44
C PHE A 300 -17.13 -4.41 23.02
N TYR A 301 -17.22 -4.73 24.30
CA TYR A 301 -18.44 -4.67 25.09
C TYR A 301 -18.49 -3.39 25.93
N PRO A 302 -19.53 -2.54 25.78
CA PRO A 302 -19.71 -1.36 26.61
C PRO A 302 -20.23 -1.75 28.00
N CYS A 303 -19.38 -1.60 29.01
CA CYS A 303 -19.68 -2.03 30.39
C CYS A 303 -20.47 -1.00 31.21
N THR A 304 -20.42 0.27 30.82
CA THR A 304 -21.02 1.40 31.56
C THR A 304 -21.78 2.32 30.61
N ASP A 305 -22.79 3.03 31.11
CA ASP A 305 -23.58 3.97 30.30
C ASP A 305 -22.98 5.39 30.31
N PHE A 306 -21.97 5.59 29.46
CA PHE A 306 -21.32 6.90 29.30
C PHE A 306 -22.25 7.96 28.68
N ARG A 307 -23.30 7.55 27.94
CA ARG A 307 -24.21 8.48 27.25
C ARG A 307 -24.95 9.36 28.25
N TYR A 308 -25.44 8.75 29.33
CA TYR A 308 -26.19 9.44 30.37
C TYR A 308 -25.38 10.57 31.01
N VAL A 309 -24.11 10.32 31.33
CA VAL A 309 -23.22 11.31 31.95
C VAL A 309 -22.87 12.45 30.98
N ILE A 310 -22.61 12.12 29.71
CA ILE A 310 -22.31 13.12 28.67
C ILE A 310 -23.53 14.05 28.47
N LYS A 311 -24.74 13.48 28.33
CA LYS A 311 -25.98 14.25 28.11
C LYS A 311 -26.32 15.17 29.27
N ARG A 312 -26.02 14.77 30.52
CA ARG A 312 -26.32 15.57 31.73
C ARG A 312 -25.26 16.59 32.09
N SER A 313 -24.04 16.46 31.57
CA SER A 313 -22.95 17.38 31.87
C SER A 313 -22.79 18.41 30.76
N SER A 314 -23.36 19.61 30.96
CA SER A 314 -23.18 20.74 30.04
C SER A 314 -21.71 21.06 29.79
N THR A 315 -20.83 20.83 30.77
CA THR A 315 -19.39 21.02 30.62
C THR A 315 -18.77 20.03 29.62
N ILE A 316 -19.16 18.76 29.68
CA ILE A 316 -18.65 17.72 28.75
C ILE A 316 -19.26 17.93 27.36
N LEU A 317 -20.57 18.22 27.30
CA LEU A 317 -21.28 18.42 26.04
C LEU A 317 -20.77 19.66 25.29
N ASN A 318 -20.55 20.80 25.97
CA ASN A 318 -19.95 22.00 25.39
C ASN A 318 -18.54 21.75 24.85
N LYS A 319 -17.76 20.87 25.52
CA LYS A 319 -16.45 20.46 25.00
C LYS A 319 -16.59 19.69 23.69
N LEU A 320 -17.52 18.75 23.57
CA LEU A 320 -17.77 18.02 22.33
C LEU A 320 -18.25 18.95 21.20
N TYR A 321 -19.18 19.87 21.49
CA TYR A 321 -19.69 20.83 20.50
C TYR A 321 -18.62 21.74 19.92
N SER A 322 -17.56 22.04 20.69
CA SER A 322 -16.43 22.83 20.20
C SER A 322 -15.75 22.22 18.97
N GLY A 323 -15.93 20.91 18.72
CA GLY A 323 -15.26 20.16 17.64
C GLY A 323 -13.74 19.98 17.88
N ARG A 324 -13.23 20.38 19.05
CA ARG A 324 -11.80 20.31 19.42
C ARG A 324 -11.51 19.31 20.52
N VAL A 325 -12.49 18.50 20.90
CA VAL A 325 -12.37 17.50 21.97
C VAL A 325 -12.89 16.16 21.50
N ALA A 326 -12.13 15.11 21.83
CA ALA A 326 -12.56 13.71 21.78
C ALA A 326 -12.53 13.14 23.19
N LEU A 327 -13.60 12.46 23.60
CA LEU A 327 -13.68 11.77 24.90
C LEU A 327 -13.19 10.34 24.73
N VAL A 328 -12.22 9.92 25.53
CA VAL A 328 -11.66 8.58 25.53
C VAL A 328 -12.43 7.71 26.53
N ILE A 329 -12.85 6.53 26.08
CA ILE A 329 -13.33 5.44 26.94
C ILE A 329 -12.20 4.39 27.04
N PRO A 330 -11.58 4.24 28.23
CA PRO A 330 -10.53 3.25 28.46
C PRO A 330 -10.97 1.81 28.14
N ALA A 331 -10.07 1.08 27.48
CA ALA A 331 -10.27 -0.30 27.07
C ALA A 331 -9.49 -1.28 27.97
N PHE A 332 -10.09 -2.43 28.26
CA PHE A 332 -9.52 -3.48 29.08
C PHE A 332 -9.65 -4.86 28.42
N GLU A 333 -8.80 -5.80 28.83
CA GLU A 333 -8.87 -7.22 28.43
C GLU A 333 -8.61 -8.13 29.62
N TYR A 334 -9.27 -9.28 29.62
CA TYR A 334 -8.97 -10.34 30.57
C TYR A 334 -7.66 -11.03 30.20
N VAL A 335 -6.85 -11.32 31.22
CA VAL A 335 -5.59 -12.06 31.07
C VAL A 335 -5.87 -13.51 30.69
N ASP A 336 -6.89 -14.11 31.31
CA ASP A 336 -7.37 -15.43 30.94
C ASP A 336 -8.29 -15.36 29.70
N PHE A 337 -8.03 -16.23 28.73
CA PHE A 337 -8.78 -16.24 27.47
C PHE A 337 -10.26 -16.55 27.71
N HIS A 338 -10.58 -17.57 28.50
CA HIS A 338 -11.95 -18.04 28.72
C HIS A 338 -12.78 -17.04 29.52
N GLU A 339 -12.20 -16.41 30.55
CA GLU A 339 -12.89 -15.35 31.30
C GLU A 339 -13.29 -14.20 30.39
N GLY A 340 -12.41 -13.80 29.45
CA GLY A 340 -12.69 -12.75 28.48
C GLY A 340 -13.71 -13.12 27.40
N THR A 341 -14.14 -14.37 27.28
CA THR A 341 -15.23 -14.76 26.37
C THR A 341 -16.61 -14.59 27.02
N ASN A 342 -16.69 -14.60 28.35
CA ASN A 342 -17.96 -14.52 29.07
C ASN A 342 -18.37 -13.07 29.39
N TYR A 343 -18.95 -12.39 28.40
CA TYR A 343 -19.40 -11.00 28.52
C TYR A 343 -20.44 -10.76 29.62
N THR A 344 -21.20 -11.79 30.04
CA THR A 344 -22.21 -11.66 31.11
C THR A 344 -21.59 -11.47 32.49
N ALA A 345 -20.32 -11.90 32.65
CA ALA A 345 -19.56 -11.76 33.89
C ALA A 345 -18.70 -10.48 33.93
N PHE A 346 -18.77 -9.63 32.90
CA PHE A 346 -17.99 -8.41 32.85
C PHE A 346 -18.43 -7.42 33.94
N PRO A 347 -17.49 -6.71 34.59
CA PRO A 347 -17.82 -5.72 35.60
C PRO A 347 -18.70 -4.62 35.01
N THR A 348 -19.67 -4.17 35.78
CA THR A 348 -20.67 -3.17 35.35
C THR A 348 -20.37 -1.77 35.87
N ASN A 349 -19.39 -1.66 36.77
CA ASN A 349 -18.95 -0.40 37.35
C ASN A 349 -17.43 -0.42 37.63
N LYS A 350 -16.86 0.76 37.83
CA LYS A 350 -15.42 0.93 38.04
C LYS A 350 -14.93 0.22 39.31
N ALA A 351 -15.73 0.14 40.37
CA ALA A 351 -15.28 -0.50 41.61
C ALA A 351 -15.04 -2.01 41.40
N GLU A 352 -15.94 -2.69 40.71
CA GLU A 352 -15.77 -4.09 40.29
C GLU A 352 -14.56 -4.27 39.38
N LEU A 353 -14.40 -3.41 38.37
CA LEU A 353 -13.24 -3.41 37.49
C LEU A 353 -11.93 -3.29 38.28
N LEU A 354 -11.84 -2.34 39.21
CA LEU A 354 -10.63 -2.13 40.03
C LEU A 354 -10.35 -3.32 40.95
N SER A 355 -11.39 -4.04 41.41
CA SER A 355 -11.22 -5.29 42.15
C SER A 355 -10.52 -6.35 41.29
N LEU A 356 -10.98 -6.53 40.05
CA LEU A 356 -10.39 -7.46 39.09
C LEU A 356 -8.96 -7.06 38.67
N VAL A 357 -8.68 -5.76 38.52
CA VAL A 357 -7.34 -5.25 38.23
C VAL A 357 -6.37 -5.56 39.38
N LYS A 358 -6.80 -5.37 40.64
CA LYS A 358 -5.99 -5.70 41.83
C LYS A 358 -5.70 -7.21 41.93
N GLN A 359 -6.61 -8.04 41.43
CA GLN A 359 -6.44 -9.50 41.34
C GLN A 359 -5.60 -9.94 40.13
N HIS A 360 -5.12 -9.01 39.30
CA HIS A 360 -4.39 -9.30 38.06
C HIS A 360 -5.17 -10.15 37.04
N ARG A 361 -6.52 -10.14 37.11
CA ARG A 361 -7.38 -10.89 36.18
C ARG A 361 -7.70 -10.11 34.91
N ILE A 362 -7.77 -8.79 35.02
CA ILE A 362 -8.03 -7.88 33.92
C ILE A 362 -7.00 -6.74 33.90
N GLY A 363 -6.60 -6.31 32.71
CA GLY A 363 -5.58 -5.28 32.51
C GLY A 363 -5.94 -4.32 31.39
N MET A 364 -5.07 -3.32 31.18
CA MET A 364 -5.14 -2.45 30.00
C MET A 364 -5.17 -3.31 28.72
N PHE A 365 -6.09 -2.99 27.80
CA PHE A 365 -6.16 -3.67 26.50
C PHE A 365 -4.81 -3.60 25.76
N HIS A 366 -4.36 -4.74 25.22
CA HIS A 366 -3.03 -4.96 24.69
C HIS A 366 -1.91 -4.53 25.66
N ALA A 367 -1.93 -5.03 26.90
CA ALA A 367 -0.93 -4.65 27.92
C ALA A 367 0.53 -4.89 27.48
N SER A 368 0.76 -5.90 26.65
CA SER A 368 2.06 -6.22 26.04
C SER A 368 2.52 -5.20 24.99
N TRP A 369 1.61 -4.38 24.48
CA TRP A 369 1.87 -3.30 23.51
C TRP A 369 1.58 -1.93 24.12
N GLY A 370 2.40 -1.54 25.10
CA GLY A 370 2.32 -0.24 25.77
C GLY A 370 2.18 0.99 24.84
N PRO A 371 2.82 1.06 23.66
CA PRO A 371 2.61 2.16 22.72
C PRO A 371 1.15 2.36 22.23
N GLY A 372 0.30 1.35 22.34
CA GLY A 372 -1.09 1.39 21.86
C GLY A 372 -2.04 2.19 22.74
N HIS A 373 -1.94 2.06 24.07
CA HIS A 373 -2.95 2.59 25.00
C HIS A 373 -2.40 3.36 26.20
N ASN A 374 -1.07 3.39 26.42
CA ASN A 374 -0.48 4.05 27.60
C ASN A 374 -0.80 5.55 27.71
N SER A 375 -1.08 6.24 26.61
CA SER A 375 -1.44 7.67 26.64
C SER A 375 -2.74 7.95 27.39
N THR A 376 -3.59 6.95 27.60
CA THR A 376 -4.77 7.04 28.48
C THR A 376 -4.38 7.34 29.93
N ASP A 377 -3.15 7.04 30.35
CA ASP A 377 -2.70 7.14 31.75
C ASP A 377 -3.57 6.29 32.70
N TYR A 378 -3.51 4.97 32.51
CA TYR A 378 -4.23 4.00 33.35
C TYR A 378 -3.87 4.12 34.83
N LYS A 379 -2.64 4.58 35.16
CA LYS A 379 -2.26 4.84 36.54
C LYS A 379 -3.12 5.96 37.14
N HIS A 380 -3.30 7.07 36.42
CA HIS A 380 -4.23 8.13 36.81
C HIS A 380 -5.67 7.58 36.85
N PHE A 381 -6.11 6.84 35.84
CA PHE A 381 -7.45 6.24 35.80
C PHE A 381 -7.79 5.45 37.08
N TYR A 382 -6.87 4.61 37.57
CA TYR A 382 -7.09 3.80 38.77
C TYR A 382 -7.28 4.63 40.05
N SER A 383 -6.62 5.79 40.14
CA SER A 383 -6.71 6.69 41.30
C SER A 383 -7.69 7.86 41.12
N ALA A 384 -8.27 8.01 39.92
CA ALA A 384 -9.14 9.13 39.58
C ALA A 384 -10.41 9.14 40.43
N ARG A 385 -10.83 10.34 40.82
CA ARG A 385 -12.07 10.56 41.58
C ARG A 385 -13.29 10.20 40.72
N SER A 386 -14.38 9.83 41.39
CA SER A 386 -15.67 9.65 40.70
C SER A 386 -16.10 10.95 40.01
N GLY A 387 -16.54 10.85 38.77
CA GLY A 387 -16.91 11.95 37.88
C GLY A 387 -15.72 12.64 37.21
N GLU A 388 -14.49 12.22 37.47
CA GLU A 388 -13.31 12.92 36.95
C GLU A 388 -13.17 12.75 35.42
N VAL A 389 -12.88 13.86 34.74
CA VAL A 389 -12.53 13.90 33.32
C VAL A 389 -11.18 14.60 33.18
N TYR A 390 -10.16 13.87 32.74
CA TYR A 390 -8.79 14.39 32.69
C TYR A 390 -8.22 14.35 31.27
N LYS A 391 -7.36 15.32 30.96
CA LYS A 391 -6.75 15.46 29.63
C LYS A 391 -5.63 14.44 29.45
N VAL A 392 -5.56 13.81 28.28
CA VAL A 392 -4.38 13.07 27.83
C VAL A 392 -3.24 14.05 27.56
N THR A 393 -2.20 14.00 28.37
CA THR A 393 -1.05 14.92 28.28
C THR A 393 0.16 14.32 27.55
N ARG A 394 0.24 12.99 27.46
CA ARG A 394 1.36 12.26 26.87
C ARG A 394 0.92 11.47 25.64
N TYR A 395 0.55 12.19 24.59
CA TYR A 395 0.19 11.56 23.32
C TYR A 395 1.43 10.90 22.65
N GLN A 396 1.21 9.78 21.97
CA GLN A 396 2.18 9.13 21.09
C GLN A 396 1.49 8.66 19.83
N SER A 397 2.21 8.60 18.70
CA SER A 397 1.56 8.32 17.41
C SER A 397 0.86 6.96 17.37
N ALA A 398 1.38 5.94 18.05
CA ALA A 398 0.77 4.61 18.09
C ALA A 398 -0.50 4.51 18.96
N TYR A 399 -0.95 5.62 19.57
CA TYR A 399 -2.09 5.62 20.48
C TYR A 399 -3.41 5.36 19.72
N GLU A 400 -4.11 4.27 20.07
CA GLU A 400 -5.34 3.82 19.42
C GLU A 400 -6.56 3.76 20.38
N PRO A 401 -6.92 4.85 21.08
CA PRO A 401 -8.07 4.84 21.99
C PRO A 401 -9.40 4.62 21.28
N TYR A 402 -10.41 4.28 22.08
CA TYR A 402 -11.82 4.33 21.69
C TYR A 402 -12.39 5.68 22.10
N ILE A 403 -12.91 6.41 21.12
CA ILE A 403 -13.27 7.81 21.30
C ILE A 403 -14.70 8.13 20.90
N ILE A 404 -15.26 9.10 21.61
CA ILE A 404 -16.49 9.81 21.28
C ILE A 404 -16.09 11.20 20.79
N LEU A 405 -16.58 11.61 19.63
CA LEU A 405 -16.24 12.88 19.00
C LEU A 405 -17.42 13.43 18.20
N LYS A 406 -17.34 14.70 17.81
CA LYS A 406 -18.29 15.27 16.86
C LYS A 406 -18.21 14.55 15.51
N ARG A 407 -19.36 14.19 14.93
CA ARG A 407 -19.46 13.53 13.62
C ARG A 407 -18.78 14.35 12.54
N ASP A 408 -19.07 15.64 12.49
CA ASP A 408 -18.55 16.57 11.48
C ASP A 408 -17.48 17.49 12.07
N GLY A 409 -16.48 17.85 11.27
CA GLY A 409 -15.39 18.74 11.65
C GLY A 409 -14.03 18.04 11.81
N PRO A 410 -13.90 16.96 12.61
CA PRO A 410 -12.66 16.18 12.67
C PRO A 410 -12.27 15.63 11.29
N PRO A 411 -10.97 15.52 10.99
CA PRO A 411 -10.53 14.91 9.74
C PRO A 411 -11.05 13.48 9.61
N TRP A 412 -11.16 13.03 8.37
CA TRP A 412 -11.57 11.67 8.04
C TRP A 412 -10.39 10.69 8.11
N CYS A 413 -10.67 9.42 8.30
CA CYS A 413 -9.61 8.41 8.34
C CYS A 413 -9.01 8.23 6.93
N ASP A 414 -7.68 8.25 6.79
CA ASP A 414 -7.01 8.07 5.50
C ASP A 414 -7.23 6.65 4.96
N GLU A 415 -7.74 6.53 3.74
CA GLU A 415 -8.24 5.28 3.16
C GLU A 415 -7.16 4.48 2.41
N ARG A 416 -5.91 4.98 2.36
CA ARG A 416 -4.78 4.23 1.77
C ARG A 416 -4.41 2.96 2.52
N PHE A 417 -4.88 2.82 3.76
CA PHE A 417 -4.58 1.68 4.61
C PHE A 417 -5.54 0.53 4.30
N ILE A 418 -4.99 -0.59 3.83
CA ILE A 418 -5.71 -1.84 3.57
C ILE A 418 -5.16 -2.92 4.52
N GLY A 419 -6.04 -3.70 5.13
CA GLY A 419 -5.66 -4.76 6.06
C GLY A 419 -5.27 -4.26 7.46
N TYR A 420 -4.66 -5.15 8.24
CA TYR A 420 -4.38 -4.91 9.66
C TYR A 420 -3.18 -3.99 9.93
N GLY A 421 -3.31 -3.17 10.97
CA GLY A 421 -2.24 -2.39 11.59
C GLY A 421 -2.13 -0.95 11.09
N GLY A 422 -1.90 -0.01 12.01
CA GLY A 422 -1.61 1.40 11.70
C GLY A 422 -2.79 2.22 11.16
N ASN A 423 -3.85 1.58 10.67
CA ASN A 423 -5.02 2.24 10.06
C ASN A 423 -5.78 3.16 11.04
N LYS A 424 -6.09 2.67 12.25
CA LYS A 424 -6.79 3.43 13.29
C LYS A 424 -5.87 4.46 13.95
N ALA A 425 -4.61 4.09 14.24
CA ALA A 425 -3.59 5.04 14.71
C ALA A 425 -3.40 6.21 13.74
N ALA A 426 -3.44 5.98 12.43
CA ALA A 426 -3.36 7.05 11.43
C ALA A 426 -4.53 8.03 11.54
N CYS A 427 -5.75 7.51 11.61
CA CYS A 427 -6.94 8.33 11.77
C CYS A 427 -6.88 9.20 13.04
N LEU A 428 -6.53 8.59 14.18
CA LEU A 428 -6.47 9.27 15.47
C LEU A 428 -5.28 10.23 15.57
N PHE A 429 -4.16 9.90 14.92
CA PHE A 429 -3.01 10.79 14.83
C PHE A 429 -3.35 12.06 14.07
N GLU A 430 -4.02 11.93 12.93
CA GLU A 430 -4.42 13.09 12.14
C GLU A 430 -5.44 13.98 12.86
N MET A 431 -6.42 13.39 13.55
CA MET A 431 -7.34 14.12 14.43
C MET A 431 -6.59 14.90 15.52
N TYR A 432 -5.58 14.27 16.14
CA TYR A 432 -4.76 14.97 17.13
C TYR A 432 -4.00 16.15 16.52
N LEU A 433 -3.36 15.95 15.36
CA LEU A 433 -2.65 17.01 14.63
C LEU A 433 -3.57 18.16 14.19
N SER A 434 -4.86 17.89 13.94
CA SER A 434 -5.85 18.93 13.60
C SER A 434 -6.26 19.80 14.78
N GLY A 435 -5.70 19.56 15.98
CA GLY A 435 -5.95 20.35 17.19
C GLY A 435 -7.00 19.74 18.12
N ILE A 436 -7.42 18.49 17.89
CA ILE A 436 -8.35 17.79 18.79
C ILE A 436 -7.58 17.28 20.00
N SER A 437 -8.06 17.62 21.20
CA SER A 437 -7.52 17.12 22.46
C SER A 437 -8.34 15.95 23.01
N TYR A 438 -7.65 14.99 23.61
CA TYR A 438 -8.27 13.76 24.12
C TYR A 438 -8.49 13.89 25.63
N TYR A 439 -9.67 13.53 26.12
CA TYR A 439 -10.02 13.59 27.54
C TYR A 439 -10.62 12.26 27.99
N VAL A 440 -10.07 11.66 29.02
CA VAL A 440 -10.51 10.36 29.54
C VAL A 440 -11.71 10.54 30.47
N LEU A 441 -12.77 9.78 30.23
CA LEU A 441 -13.88 9.65 31.18
C LEU A 441 -13.53 8.59 32.23
N ALA A 442 -13.18 9.01 33.43
CA ALA A 442 -12.52 8.12 34.38
C ALA A 442 -13.43 7.06 35.02
N ASP A 443 -14.76 7.16 34.89
CA ASP A 443 -15.72 6.18 35.42
C ASP A 443 -16.20 5.17 34.38
N HIS A 444 -15.87 5.41 33.12
CA HIS A 444 -16.37 4.63 32.00
C HIS A 444 -15.28 3.77 31.40
N PHE A 445 -15.66 2.60 30.91
CA PHE A 445 -14.73 1.67 30.29
C PHE A 445 -15.47 0.69 29.40
N ILE A 446 -14.71 0.05 28.52
CA ILE A 446 -15.14 -1.05 27.65
C ILE A 446 -14.19 -2.23 27.81
N ILE A 447 -14.68 -3.44 27.54
CA ILE A 447 -13.89 -4.67 27.64
C ILE A 447 -13.88 -5.38 26.29
N HIS A 448 -12.69 -5.79 25.86
CA HIS A 448 -12.51 -6.64 24.69
C HIS A 448 -13.05 -8.04 24.97
N GLN A 449 -13.92 -8.54 24.10
CA GLN A 449 -14.37 -9.92 24.08
C GLN A 449 -13.28 -10.77 23.43
N ASN A 450 -12.64 -11.64 24.21
CA ASN A 450 -11.54 -12.47 23.72
C ASN A 450 -12.02 -13.38 22.58
N HIS A 451 -11.27 -13.39 21.49
CA HIS A 451 -11.53 -14.24 20.34
C HIS A 451 -10.22 -14.59 19.65
N LEU A 452 -10.22 -15.67 18.86
CA LEU A 452 -9.05 -16.04 18.06
C LEU A 452 -8.90 -15.11 16.86
N TYR A 453 -7.66 -14.77 16.52
CA TYR A 453 -7.32 -13.94 15.37
C TYR A 453 -6.71 -14.78 14.25
N GLU A 454 -6.90 -14.35 13.01
CA GLU A 454 -6.19 -14.91 11.86
C GLU A 454 -4.75 -14.36 11.81
N GLU A 455 -3.81 -15.05 12.48
CA GLU A 455 -2.44 -14.54 12.69
C GLU A 455 -1.58 -14.48 11.42
N SER A 456 -1.84 -15.33 10.42
CA SER A 456 -1.09 -15.37 9.15
C SER A 456 -1.26 -14.08 8.34
N ALA A 457 -2.52 -13.65 8.11
CA ALA A 457 -2.85 -12.42 7.40
C ALA A 457 -2.33 -11.18 8.16
N ARG A 458 -2.53 -11.14 9.48
CA ARG A 458 -2.08 -10.02 10.33
C ARG A 458 -0.58 -9.76 10.24
N LYS A 459 0.25 -10.80 10.22
CA LYS A 459 1.71 -10.64 10.21
C LYS A 459 2.21 -9.95 8.95
N THR A 460 1.67 -10.35 7.80
CA THR A 460 2.07 -9.83 6.49
C THR A 460 1.54 -8.41 6.27
N GLU A 461 0.26 -8.18 6.54
CA GLU A 461 -0.36 -6.85 6.33
C GLU A 461 0.23 -5.78 7.27
N ARG A 462 0.47 -6.12 8.55
CA ARG A 462 1.13 -5.20 9.50
C ARG A 462 2.53 -4.79 9.07
N LYS A 463 3.24 -5.65 8.32
CA LYS A 463 4.57 -5.32 7.78
C LYS A 463 4.46 -4.21 6.74
N TYR A 464 3.51 -4.32 5.80
CA TYR A 464 3.27 -3.31 4.77
C TYR A 464 2.75 -2.00 5.39
N ASN A 465 1.73 -2.09 6.23
CA ASN A 465 1.12 -0.91 6.86
C ASN A 465 2.07 -0.17 7.80
N ARG A 466 3.10 -0.82 8.35
CA ARG A 466 4.13 -0.13 9.13
C ARG A 466 4.89 0.90 8.31
N LYS A 467 5.20 0.60 7.05
CA LYS A 467 5.89 1.53 6.15
C LYS A 467 4.95 2.68 5.77
N ILE A 468 3.75 2.34 5.30
CA ILE A 468 2.70 3.32 4.95
C ILE A 468 2.44 4.28 6.12
N TYR A 469 2.35 3.75 7.34
CA TYR A 469 2.13 4.56 8.54
C TYR A 469 3.31 5.48 8.86
N SER A 470 4.54 5.05 8.61
CA SER A 470 5.73 5.91 8.79
C SER A 470 5.68 7.11 7.86
N ASP A 471 5.41 6.86 6.58
CA ASP A 471 5.35 7.88 5.53
C ASP A 471 4.17 8.84 5.78
N PHE A 472 3.00 8.28 6.10
CA PHE A 472 1.80 9.05 6.47
C PHE A 472 2.05 10.03 7.61
N LYS A 473 2.76 9.62 8.68
CA LYS A 473 3.04 10.52 9.81
C LYS A 473 3.87 11.73 9.39
N GLU A 474 4.86 11.53 8.52
CA GLU A 474 5.68 12.61 7.99
C GLU A 474 4.86 13.56 7.12
N GLU A 475 4.07 13.01 6.20
CA GLU A 475 3.18 13.76 5.32
C GLU A 475 2.14 14.57 6.10
N ALA A 476 1.43 13.92 7.03
CA ALA A 476 0.41 14.57 7.85
C ALA A 476 1.01 15.70 8.68
N CYS A 477 2.18 15.49 9.28
CA CYS A 477 2.87 16.53 10.02
C CYS A 477 3.24 17.75 9.18
N LEU A 478 3.83 17.53 8.00
CA LEU A 478 4.18 18.62 7.09
C LEU A 478 2.93 19.37 6.61
N ARG A 479 1.87 18.64 6.25
CA ARG A 479 0.59 19.19 5.79
C ARG A 479 -0.07 20.07 6.84
N TYR A 480 -0.17 19.61 8.09
CA TYR A 480 -0.80 20.39 9.17
C TYR A 480 0.07 21.56 9.63
N LEU A 481 1.38 21.40 9.75
CA LEU A 481 2.28 22.52 10.07
C LEU A 481 2.22 23.60 8.99
N LYS A 482 2.23 23.22 7.71
CA LYS A 482 2.05 24.16 6.60
C LYS A 482 0.69 24.84 6.64
N ARG A 483 -0.39 24.08 6.84
CA ARG A 483 -1.75 24.65 6.95
C ARG A 483 -1.84 25.69 8.07
N TYR A 484 -1.26 25.41 9.24
CA TYR A 484 -1.24 26.36 10.35
C TYR A 484 -0.30 27.55 10.12
N HIS A 485 0.78 27.36 9.37
CA HIS A 485 1.66 28.44 8.96
C HIS A 485 0.93 29.39 7.99
N ASP A 486 0.35 28.85 6.92
CA ASP A 486 -0.25 29.61 5.83
C ASP A 486 -1.49 30.39 6.29
N ASN A 487 -2.24 29.89 7.27
CA ASN A 487 -3.39 30.61 7.85
C ASN A 487 -3.02 31.49 9.06
N GLY A 488 -1.72 31.64 9.39
CA GLY A 488 -1.25 32.47 10.49
C GLY A 488 -1.53 31.94 11.91
N SER A 489 -1.98 30.68 12.05
CA SER A 489 -2.37 30.09 13.34
C SER A 489 -1.32 29.14 13.95
N LEU A 490 -0.11 29.08 13.41
CA LEU A 490 0.98 28.21 13.89
C LEU A 490 1.34 28.45 15.36
N LYS A 491 1.12 29.66 15.89
CA LYS A 491 1.36 30.01 17.30
C LYS A 491 0.12 29.85 18.19
N SER A 492 -1.01 29.39 17.64
CA SER A 492 -2.26 29.22 18.38
C SER A 492 -2.27 27.94 19.21
N GLU A 493 -3.20 27.84 20.16
CA GLU A 493 -3.42 26.63 20.95
C GLU A 493 -3.78 25.41 20.07
N VAL A 494 -4.50 25.65 18.97
CA VAL A 494 -4.93 24.59 18.04
C VAL A 494 -3.74 23.91 17.36
N ALA A 495 -2.65 24.65 17.10
CA ALA A 495 -1.45 24.12 16.48
C ALA A 495 -0.51 23.39 17.45
N GLN A 496 -0.74 23.46 18.77
CA GLN A 496 0.18 22.91 19.76
C GLN A 496 0.35 21.40 19.67
N ASN A 497 -0.73 20.66 19.38
CA ASN A 497 -0.66 19.22 19.18
C ASN A 497 0.26 18.88 18.00
N ALA A 498 0.09 19.57 16.87
CA ALA A 498 0.95 19.39 15.70
C ALA A 498 2.41 19.74 16.00
N LEU A 499 2.68 20.88 16.61
CA LEU A 499 4.04 21.27 17.03
C LEU A 499 4.66 20.23 17.99
N GLY A 500 3.84 19.69 18.90
CA GLY A 500 4.24 18.73 19.92
C GLY A 500 4.63 17.34 19.38
N GLU A 501 3.88 16.83 18.40
CA GLU A 501 4.16 15.51 17.80
C GLU A 501 5.15 15.61 16.65
N CYS A 502 5.03 16.62 15.79
CA CYS A 502 5.84 16.71 14.59
C CYS A 502 7.32 16.99 14.89
N LYS A 503 7.64 17.60 16.03
CA LYS A 503 9.03 17.72 16.52
C LYS A 503 9.66 16.38 16.92
N LYS A 504 8.87 15.34 17.17
CA LYS A 504 9.37 13.99 17.52
C LYS A 504 9.85 13.23 16.29
N ILE A 505 9.42 13.66 15.10
CA ILE A 505 9.78 13.02 13.83
C ILE A 505 11.09 13.62 13.33
N LYS A 506 12.16 12.81 13.28
CA LYS A 506 13.54 13.26 13.03
C LYS A 506 13.69 14.10 11.76
N TYR A 507 13.03 13.70 10.67
CA TYR A 507 13.08 14.43 9.39
C TYR A 507 12.32 15.76 9.48
N VAL A 508 11.08 15.75 10.01
CA VAL A 508 10.26 16.96 10.19
C VAL A 508 10.92 17.93 11.16
N PHE A 509 11.51 17.47 12.27
CA PHE A 509 12.25 18.31 13.21
C PHE A 509 13.50 18.93 12.57
N ARG A 510 14.24 18.19 11.73
CA ARG A 510 15.38 18.75 10.97
C ARG A 510 14.92 19.81 9.97
N THR A 511 13.79 19.58 9.29
CA THR A 511 13.19 20.54 8.34
C THR A 511 12.63 21.77 9.06
N ALA A 512 11.91 21.59 10.17
CA ALA A 512 11.33 22.66 10.98
C ALA A 512 12.40 23.48 11.73
N ARG A 513 13.53 22.86 12.10
CA ARG A 513 14.69 23.55 12.71
C ARG A 513 15.58 24.24 11.67
N LYS A 514 15.54 23.81 10.40
CA LYS A 514 16.04 24.59 9.27
C LYS A 514 15.09 25.75 8.91
N ALA A 515 13.78 25.58 9.14
CA ALA A 515 12.75 26.59 8.90
C ALA A 515 12.50 27.57 10.08
N SER A 516 13.01 27.27 11.29
CA SER A 516 13.00 28.17 12.44
C SER A 516 14.34 28.90 12.52
N PRO A 517 14.40 30.21 12.26
CA PRO A 517 15.66 30.93 12.32
C PRO A 517 16.17 30.98 13.77
N PRO A 518 17.49 30.91 14.03
CA PRO A 518 18.02 31.30 15.32
C PRO A 518 17.67 32.77 15.53
N ALA A 519 17.28 33.13 16.75
CA ALA A 519 17.26 34.51 17.21
C ALA A 519 18.70 35.07 17.19
N ARG A 520 19.17 35.46 16.01
CA ARG A 520 20.18 36.47 15.82
C ARG A 520 19.47 37.62 15.15
N GLN A 521 19.51 38.79 15.79
CA GLN A 521 19.42 40.05 15.07
C GLN A 521 20.54 40.06 14.03
N ILE A 522 20.27 39.47 12.87
CA ILE A 522 21.00 39.78 11.65
C ILE A 522 20.29 41.01 11.14
N GLN A 523 20.92 42.16 11.30
CA GLN A 523 20.63 43.31 10.45
C GLN A 523 20.53 42.79 9.02
N LEU A 524 19.33 42.85 8.45
CA LEU A 524 19.07 42.61 7.03
C LEU A 524 19.92 43.60 6.22
N LYS A 525 21.16 43.21 5.92
CA LYS A 525 21.76 43.60 4.66
C LYS A 525 20.93 42.88 3.59
N ARG A 526 20.11 43.64 2.87
CA ARG A 526 19.42 43.20 1.66
C ARG A 526 20.43 42.46 0.76
N THR A 527 20.37 41.13 0.73
CA THR A 527 21.02 40.31 -0.29
C THR A 527 19.93 39.70 -1.15
N MET A 528 20.09 39.79 -2.48
CA MET A 528 19.08 39.40 -3.47
C MET A 528 18.65 37.93 -3.33
N ALA A 529 17.43 37.61 -3.78
CA ALA A 529 16.93 36.24 -3.83
C ALA A 529 17.88 35.34 -4.65
N PRO A 530 18.10 34.07 -4.27
CA PRO A 530 18.92 33.16 -5.06
C PRO A 530 18.33 32.97 -6.45
N ARG A 531 19.17 32.82 -7.47
CA ARG A 531 18.73 32.73 -8.87
C ARG A 531 18.88 31.30 -9.37
N ILE A 532 17.85 30.79 -10.06
CA ILE A 532 17.87 29.48 -10.72
C ILE A 532 17.85 29.71 -12.23
N LEU A 533 18.77 29.06 -12.92
CA LEU A 533 18.88 29.13 -14.38
C LEU A 533 18.20 27.92 -15.02
N ILE A 534 17.28 28.16 -15.94
CA ILE A 534 16.64 27.13 -16.77
C ILE A 534 17.30 27.15 -18.15
N CYS A 535 18.06 26.11 -18.44
CA CYS A 535 18.61 25.86 -19.76
C CYS A 535 17.48 25.31 -20.65
N MET A 536 17.04 26.11 -21.63
CA MET A 536 15.87 25.91 -22.50
C MET A 536 14.54 26.36 -21.84
N THR A 537 13.44 25.67 -22.13
CA THR A 537 12.08 26.01 -21.72
C THR A 537 11.47 24.84 -20.98
N ILE A 538 10.71 25.14 -19.93
CA ILE A 538 9.82 24.16 -19.30
C ILE A 538 8.57 24.10 -20.15
N VAL A 539 8.18 22.91 -20.60
CA VAL A 539 7.06 22.72 -21.56
C VAL A 539 5.81 22.19 -20.85
N TRP A 540 5.96 21.32 -19.85
CA TRP A 540 4.85 20.57 -19.26
C TRP A 540 4.56 20.94 -17.80
N ALA A 541 5.49 21.62 -17.13
CA ALA A 541 5.48 21.90 -15.70
C ALA A 541 5.50 23.42 -15.40
N HIS A 542 4.90 24.25 -16.28
CA HIS A 542 4.88 25.71 -16.14
C HIS A 542 4.35 26.20 -14.78
N GLU A 543 3.19 25.67 -14.36
CA GLU A 543 2.61 25.99 -13.05
C GLU A 543 3.47 25.48 -11.90
N ASP A 544 4.13 24.34 -12.11
CA ASP A 544 5.02 23.75 -11.10
C ASP A 544 6.28 24.59 -10.90
N VAL A 545 6.81 25.30 -11.91
CA VAL A 545 7.91 26.26 -11.71
C VAL A 545 7.52 27.32 -10.69
N GLN A 546 6.34 27.94 -10.86
CA GLN A 546 5.85 28.95 -9.93
C GLN A 546 5.57 28.34 -8.56
N ARG A 547 4.87 27.21 -8.51
CA ARG A 547 4.50 26.51 -7.29
C ARG A 547 5.71 26.01 -6.49
N LEU A 548 6.77 25.57 -7.17
CA LEU A 548 7.94 24.96 -6.53
C LEU A 548 9.05 25.97 -6.22
N LEU A 549 9.23 26.99 -7.07
CA LEU A 549 10.38 27.89 -7.01
C LEU A 549 10.01 29.38 -6.91
N GLY A 550 8.80 29.80 -7.28
CA GLY A 550 8.44 31.21 -7.44
C GLY A 550 8.59 32.06 -6.17
N ASP A 551 8.31 31.49 -5.00
CA ASP A 551 8.44 32.20 -3.72
C ASP A 551 9.88 32.21 -3.16
N ILE A 552 10.78 31.41 -3.73
CA ILE A 552 12.09 31.10 -3.11
C ILE A 552 13.29 31.38 -4.00
N ALA A 553 13.09 31.60 -5.30
CA ALA A 553 14.15 31.95 -6.24
C ALA A 553 13.64 32.82 -7.39
N GLU A 554 14.52 33.67 -7.89
CA GLU A 554 14.32 34.30 -9.20
C GLU A 554 14.63 33.29 -10.30
N ILE A 555 13.72 33.11 -11.25
CA ILE A 555 13.91 32.21 -12.39
C ILE A 555 14.46 32.99 -13.58
N VAL A 556 15.59 32.51 -14.10
CA VAL A 556 16.27 33.07 -15.25
C VAL A 556 16.29 32.02 -16.35
N TYR A 557 15.97 32.42 -17.58
CA TYR A 557 16.00 31.52 -18.74
C TYR A 557 17.21 31.80 -19.61
N VAL A 558 17.83 30.74 -20.12
CA VAL A 558 18.93 30.84 -21.08
C VAL A 558 18.42 31.31 -22.44
N ASP A 559 18.91 32.45 -22.87
CA ASP A 559 18.74 33.04 -24.21
C ASP A 559 20.05 33.11 -24.99
N SER A 560 21.19 32.76 -24.37
CA SER A 560 22.49 32.75 -25.03
C SER A 560 22.48 31.84 -26.27
N PRO A 561 22.94 32.31 -27.43
CA PRO A 561 22.92 31.54 -28.68
C PRO A 561 24.00 30.45 -28.75
N ASP A 562 25.05 30.55 -27.94
CA ASP A 562 26.18 29.62 -27.97
C ASP A 562 26.84 29.44 -26.58
N ARG A 563 27.78 28.49 -26.48
CA ARG A 563 28.53 28.21 -25.25
C ARG A 563 29.33 29.43 -24.73
N LYS A 564 29.94 30.21 -25.63
CA LYS A 564 30.82 31.32 -25.27
C LYS A 564 30.02 32.44 -24.59
N SER A 565 28.90 32.82 -25.19
CA SER A 565 27.95 33.78 -24.64
C SER A 565 27.29 33.27 -23.36
N PHE A 566 26.98 31.96 -23.28
CA PHE A 566 26.47 31.34 -22.06
C PHE A 566 27.42 31.49 -20.87
N LEU A 567 28.71 31.17 -21.04
CA LEU A 567 29.71 31.33 -19.99
C LEU A 567 29.97 32.80 -19.65
N ALA A 568 30.02 33.68 -20.65
CA ALA A 568 30.17 35.13 -20.42
C ALA A 568 29.01 35.72 -19.60
N GLY A 569 27.80 35.16 -19.75
CA GLY A 569 26.61 35.59 -19.01
C GLY A 569 26.70 35.44 -17.50
N PHE A 570 27.62 34.63 -16.97
CA PHE A 570 27.85 34.49 -15.53
C PHE A 570 28.81 35.53 -14.93
N GLY A 571 29.47 36.35 -15.77
CA GLY A 571 30.38 37.40 -15.31
C GLY A 571 29.68 38.55 -14.56
N PRO A 572 30.43 39.47 -13.93
CA PRO A 572 29.85 40.61 -13.20
C PRO A 572 28.97 41.49 -14.11
N GLY A 573 27.75 41.79 -13.69
CA GLY A 573 26.73 42.49 -14.49
C GLY A 573 26.10 41.64 -15.59
N GLY A 574 26.49 40.36 -15.70
CA GLY A 574 25.97 39.41 -16.67
C GLY A 574 24.59 38.89 -16.30
N LYS A 575 23.83 38.44 -17.32
CA LYS A 575 22.43 38.01 -17.15
C LYS A 575 22.26 36.86 -16.15
N TYR A 576 23.25 35.98 -16.03
CA TYR A 576 23.26 34.79 -15.18
C TYR A 576 24.08 34.99 -13.89
N GLU A 577 24.52 36.22 -13.60
CA GLU A 577 25.22 36.54 -12.36
C GLU A 577 24.38 36.13 -11.14
N GLY A 578 25.03 35.47 -10.16
CA GLY A 578 24.37 35.07 -8.91
C GLY A 578 23.51 33.79 -9.01
N VAL A 579 23.53 33.09 -10.15
CA VAL A 579 22.90 31.78 -10.28
C VAL A 579 23.56 30.78 -9.33
N VAL A 580 22.71 30.03 -8.61
CA VAL A 580 23.13 29.00 -7.64
C VAL A 580 22.78 27.58 -8.06
N GLY A 581 21.77 27.42 -8.91
CA GLY A 581 21.31 26.12 -9.41
C GLY A 581 20.90 26.20 -10.87
N ILE A 582 21.15 25.13 -11.61
CA ILE A 582 20.88 25.02 -13.04
C ILE A 582 19.93 23.85 -13.28
N TYR A 583 18.78 24.12 -13.91
CA TYR A 583 17.96 23.10 -14.57
C TYR A 583 18.48 22.92 -16.00
N ARG A 584 18.65 21.67 -16.45
CA ARG A 584 19.00 21.39 -17.85
C ARG A 584 18.34 20.11 -18.35
N GLU A 585 18.16 20.01 -19.66
CA GLU A 585 17.73 18.78 -20.36
C GLU A 585 18.71 18.34 -21.46
N ASN A 586 18.51 17.18 -22.08
CA ASN A 586 19.49 16.64 -23.03
C ASN A 586 19.61 17.51 -24.29
N GLU A 587 18.48 18.02 -24.76
CA GLU A 587 18.43 18.93 -25.90
C GLU A 587 19.16 20.25 -25.66
N SER A 588 19.30 20.68 -24.40
CA SER A 588 20.08 21.87 -24.07
C SER A 588 21.53 21.76 -24.55
N ALA A 589 22.09 20.55 -24.64
CA ALA A 589 23.44 20.34 -25.13
C ALA A 589 23.62 20.74 -26.60
N ALA A 590 22.57 20.67 -27.43
CA ALA A 590 22.64 21.11 -28.82
C ALA A 590 22.80 22.64 -28.95
N LYS A 591 22.34 23.40 -27.95
CA LYS A 591 22.39 24.88 -27.95
C LYS A 591 23.61 25.43 -27.21
N ILE A 592 23.90 24.94 -26.01
CA ILE A 592 24.97 25.46 -25.13
C ILE A 592 26.20 24.54 -25.03
N GLY A 593 26.18 23.42 -25.76
CA GLY A 593 27.19 22.38 -25.67
C GLY A 593 26.95 21.43 -24.48
N ARG A 594 27.65 20.30 -24.48
CA ARG A 594 27.64 19.34 -23.36
C ARG A 594 28.11 20.02 -22.08
N PHE A 595 27.68 19.55 -20.91
CA PHE A 595 28.26 20.00 -19.65
C PHE A 595 29.54 19.20 -19.40
N ASP A 596 30.50 19.35 -20.31
CA ASP A 596 31.83 18.76 -20.23
C ASP A 596 32.70 19.51 -19.20
N LYS A 597 33.92 19.01 -18.99
CA LYS A 597 34.87 19.60 -18.05
C LYS A 597 35.10 21.09 -18.31
N GLU A 598 35.23 21.51 -19.57
CA GLU A 598 35.47 22.91 -19.94
C GLU A 598 34.30 23.81 -19.49
N LEU A 599 33.07 23.42 -19.80
CA LEU A 599 31.89 24.18 -19.39
C LEU A 599 31.77 24.23 -17.86
N ILE A 600 31.93 23.08 -17.19
CA ILE A 600 31.85 22.99 -15.72
C ILE A 600 32.93 23.85 -15.05
N ASP A 601 34.16 23.85 -15.58
CA ASP A 601 35.25 24.69 -15.10
C ASP A 601 34.98 26.19 -15.28
N GLY A 602 34.26 26.54 -16.34
CA GLY A 602 33.82 27.91 -16.61
C GLY A 602 32.68 28.41 -15.71
N LEU A 603 31.97 27.54 -14.99
CA LEU A 603 30.87 27.96 -14.10
C LEU A 603 31.41 28.70 -12.86
N PRO A 604 30.75 29.78 -12.42
CA PRO A 604 31.18 30.53 -11.24
C PRO A 604 30.98 29.70 -9.97
N SER A 605 31.73 30.02 -8.92
CA SER A 605 31.67 29.30 -7.63
C SER A 605 30.32 29.40 -6.93
N SER A 606 29.43 30.30 -7.38
CA SER A 606 28.06 30.42 -6.88
C SER A 606 27.19 29.22 -7.27
N VAL A 607 27.45 28.59 -8.42
CA VAL A 607 26.71 27.41 -8.87
C VAL A 607 27.09 26.21 -7.99
N LYS A 608 26.08 25.59 -7.39
CA LYS A 608 26.24 24.43 -6.48
C LYS A 608 25.43 23.21 -6.89
N TRP A 609 24.46 23.37 -7.79
CA TRP A 609 23.55 22.29 -8.18
C TRP A 609 23.25 22.30 -9.67
N ILE A 610 23.29 21.14 -10.31
CA ILE A 610 22.77 20.89 -11.65
C ILE A 610 21.68 19.82 -11.53
N ALA A 611 20.45 20.19 -11.85
CA ALA A 611 19.33 19.27 -11.97
C ALA A 611 19.13 18.90 -13.44
N HIS A 612 19.53 17.68 -13.77
CA HIS A 612 19.40 17.09 -15.09
C HIS A 612 17.99 16.47 -15.23
N ASN A 613 17.21 16.99 -16.17
CA ASN A 613 15.98 16.38 -16.68
C ASN A 613 16.35 15.21 -17.60
N GLY A 614 16.17 13.97 -17.14
CA GLY A 614 16.61 12.75 -17.84
C GLY A 614 17.17 11.68 -16.88
N ALA A 615 17.08 10.41 -17.27
CA ALA A 615 17.68 9.32 -16.49
C ALA A 615 19.19 9.16 -16.77
N GLY A 616 19.58 9.16 -18.05
CA GLY A 616 20.97 9.09 -18.48
C GLY A 616 21.60 10.48 -18.60
N TYR A 617 22.71 10.69 -17.90
CA TYR A 617 23.42 11.97 -17.76
C TYR A 617 24.82 11.96 -18.37
N ASP A 618 25.06 11.10 -19.36
CA ASP A 618 26.32 11.03 -20.11
C ASP A 618 26.74 12.33 -20.84
N PRO A 619 25.86 13.33 -21.11
CA PRO A 619 26.30 14.65 -21.56
C PRO A 619 26.90 15.55 -20.46
N VAL A 620 26.92 15.09 -19.20
CA VAL A 620 27.44 15.84 -18.05
C VAL A 620 28.66 15.12 -17.49
N ASP A 621 29.81 15.81 -17.40
CA ASP A 621 31.00 15.30 -16.74
C ASP A 621 30.82 15.37 -15.21
N VAL A 622 30.28 14.29 -14.66
CA VAL A 622 30.04 14.14 -13.22
C VAL A 622 31.33 14.25 -12.39
N HIS A 623 32.49 13.87 -12.94
CA HIS A 623 33.76 13.97 -12.21
C HIS A 623 34.24 15.41 -12.12
N ALA A 624 34.08 16.20 -13.18
CA ALA A 624 34.31 17.64 -13.14
C ALA A 624 33.36 18.34 -12.14
N CYS A 625 32.08 17.94 -12.11
CA CYS A 625 31.12 18.41 -11.11
C CYS A 625 31.60 18.14 -9.68
N ILE A 626 32.01 16.89 -9.39
CA ILE A 626 32.55 16.50 -8.07
C ILE A 626 33.79 17.34 -7.71
N ALA A 627 34.74 17.50 -8.64
CA ALA A 627 35.97 18.26 -8.41
C ALA A 627 35.71 19.73 -8.07
N ARG A 628 34.60 20.30 -8.58
CA ARG A 628 34.19 21.68 -8.28
C ARG A 628 33.18 21.82 -7.14
N GLY A 629 32.78 20.72 -6.51
CA GLY A 629 31.74 20.74 -5.48
C GLY A 629 30.37 21.17 -6.00
N ILE A 630 30.07 20.83 -7.26
CA ILE A 630 28.75 21.03 -7.89
C ILE A 630 28.04 19.68 -7.86
N TYR A 631 26.89 19.62 -7.18
CA TYR A 631 26.09 18.41 -7.13
C TYR A 631 25.31 18.19 -8.44
N LEU A 632 25.15 16.94 -8.84
CA LEU A 632 24.34 16.55 -10.00
C LEU A 632 23.22 15.60 -9.57
N SER A 633 21.99 15.92 -9.96
CA SER A 633 20.82 15.04 -9.82
C SER A 633 20.21 14.71 -11.17
N ASN A 634 19.61 13.53 -11.30
CA ASN A 634 18.86 13.08 -12.48
C ASN A 634 17.38 12.81 -12.12
N THR A 635 16.61 12.15 -13.00
CA THR A 635 15.18 11.87 -12.78
C THR A 635 14.85 10.36 -12.72
N PRO A 636 15.36 9.62 -11.72
CA PRO A 636 15.11 8.18 -11.61
C PRO A 636 13.63 7.91 -11.30
N GLY A 637 13.07 6.83 -11.84
CA GLY A 637 11.66 6.47 -11.67
C GLY A 637 10.68 7.27 -12.54
N ALA A 638 11.05 8.47 -13.01
CA ALA A 638 10.18 9.26 -13.88
C ALA A 638 10.03 8.66 -15.28
N VAL A 639 11.07 7.98 -15.78
CA VAL A 639 11.16 7.45 -17.15
C VAL A 639 10.78 5.98 -17.29
N ASP A 640 10.62 5.27 -16.16
CA ASP A 640 10.64 3.81 -16.10
C ASP A 640 9.50 3.20 -16.93
N ASP A 641 8.28 3.69 -16.75
CA ASP A 641 7.09 3.20 -17.46
C ASP A 641 7.18 3.43 -18.97
N ALA A 642 7.49 4.65 -19.40
CA ALA A 642 7.50 5.01 -20.82
C ALA A 642 8.59 4.27 -21.57
N THR A 643 9.81 4.25 -21.04
CA THR A 643 10.94 3.60 -21.71
C THR A 643 10.75 2.08 -21.77
N ALA A 644 10.16 1.47 -20.72
CA ALA A 644 9.82 0.05 -20.73
C ALA A 644 8.70 -0.26 -21.73
N THR A 645 7.72 0.63 -21.87
CA THR A 645 6.64 0.50 -22.88
C THR A 645 7.20 0.57 -24.29
N THR A 646 8.12 1.50 -24.56
CA THR A 646 8.82 1.59 -25.86
C THR A 646 9.65 0.34 -26.14
N ALA A 647 10.37 -0.19 -25.13
CA ALA A 647 11.11 -1.44 -25.28
C ALA A 647 10.19 -2.63 -25.58
N LEU A 648 9.03 -2.71 -24.94
CA LEU A 648 8.02 -3.75 -25.21
C LEU A 648 7.43 -3.60 -26.63
N TYR A 649 7.14 -2.36 -27.06
CA TYR A 649 6.72 -2.09 -28.44
C TYR A 649 7.78 -2.57 -29.43
N LEU A 650 9.05 -2.21 -29.23
CA LEU A 650 10.15 -2.63 -30.09
C LEU A 650 10.29 -4.15 -30.11
N LEU A 651 10.17 -4.81 -28.96
CA LEU A 651 10.19 -6.27 -28.84
C LEU A 651 9.09 -6.92 -29.71
N ILE A 652 7.84 -6.49 -29.52
CA ILE A 652 6.70 -7.05 -30.25
C ILE A 652 6.79 -6.73 -31.75
N SER A 653 7.04 -5.46 -32.09
CA SER A 653 7.14 -4.99 -33.47
C SER A 653 8.26 -5.69 -34.23
N THR A 654 9.38 -5.97 -33.57
CA THR A 654 10.54 -6.66 -34.17
C THR A 654 10.26 -8.15 -34.38
N LEU A 655 9.74 -8.87 -33.36
CA LEU A 655 9.38 -10.29 -33.50
C LEU A 655 8.32 -10.53 -34.58
N ARG A 656 7.41 -9.57 -34.76
CA ARG A 656 6.28 -9.65 -35.70
C ARG A 656 6.50 -8.89 -37.00
N GLN A 657 7.64 -8.21 -37.16
CA GLN A 657 7.96 -7.30 -38.26
C GLN A 657 6.83 -6.31 -38.59
N TYR A 658 6.19 -5.72 -37.57
CA TYR A 658 5.07 -4.80 -37.77
C TYR A 658 5.49 -3.51 -38.47
N SER A 659 6.72 -3.02 -38.26
CA SER A 659 7.24 -1.88 -39.04
C SER A 659 7.26 -2.17 -40.55
N VAL A 660 7.61 -3.39 -40.97
CA VAL A 660 7.54 -3.80 -42.39
C VAL A 660 6.09 -3.82 -42.88
N ALA A 661 5.20 -4.43 -42.09
CA ALA A 661 3.78 -4.50 -42.44
C ALA A 661 3.17 -3.10 -42.60
N GLU A 662 3.51 -2.16 -41.72
CA GLU A 662 3.05 -0.77 -41.79
C GLU A 662 3.57 -0.06 -43.05
N ARG A 663 4.89 -0.16 -43.33
CA ARG A 663 5.48 0.41 -44.55
C ARG A 663 4.83 -0.15 -45.82
N SER A 664 4.63 -1.46 -45.88
CA SER A 664 3.96 -2.13 -47.00
C SER A 664 2.55 -1.56 -47.22
N LEU A 665 1.77 -1.39 -46.15
CA LEU A 665 0.42 -0.82 -46.24
C LEU A 665 0.44 0.64 -46.72
N ARG A 666 1.39 1.46 -46.24
CA ARG A 666 1.56 2.86 -46.68
C ARG A 666 1.97 2.98 -48.14
N GLU A 667 2.68 1.98 -48.67
CA GLU A 667 2.99 1.85 -50.09
C GLU A 667 1.83 1.27 -50.92
N LEU A 668 0.63 1.15 -50.33
CA LEU A 668 -0.56 0.57 -50.96
C LEU A 668 -0.38 -0.91 -51.36
N LYS A 669 0.54 -1.62 -50.68
CA LYS A 669 0.71 -3.07 -50.78
C LYS A 669 0.01 -3.76 -49.60
N TRP A 670 -0.14 -5.08 -49.67
CA TRP A 670 -0.72 -5.88 -48.59
C TRP A 670 0.36 -6.61 -47.78
N LYS A 671 0.08 -7.82 -47.29
CA LYS A 671 1.03 -8.67 -46.57
C LYS A 671 2.31 -8.88 -47.40
N PRO A 672 3.50 -8.51 -46.89
CA PRO A 672 4.76 -8.82 -47.57
C PRO A 672 4.93 -10.32 -47.80
N ASN A 673 5.42 -10.71 -48.97
CA ASN A 673 5.61 -12.12 -49.32
C ASN A 673 6.59 -12.79 -48.34
N GLY A 674 6.19 -13.95 -47.79
CA GLY A 674 7.04 -14.77 -46.91
C GLY A 674 7.26 -14.21 -45.50
N ILE A 675 6.55 -13.14 -45.08
CA ILE A 675 6.72 -12.57 -43.72
C ILE A 675 6.40 -13.56 -42.60
N ASN A 676 5.47 -14.49 -42.84
CA ASN A 676 5.11 -15.56 -41.90
C ASN A 676 6.21 -16.63 -41.73
N GLN A 677 7.23 -16.64 -42.60
CA GLN A 677 8.39 -17.53 -42.47
C GLN A 677 9.51 -16.92 -41.62
N LYS A 678 9.40 -15.63 -41.28
CA LYS A 678 10.45 -14.84 -40.60
C LYS A 678 9.99 -14.18 -39.30
N THR A 679 8.74 -14.44 -38.88
CA THR A 679 8.12 -13.82 -37.71
C THR A 679 7.71 -14.86 -36.69
N HIS A 680 7.74 -14.48 -35.42
CA HIS A 680 7.48 -15.38 -34.29
C HIS A 680 6.52 -14.75 -33.29
N ASP A 681 5.77 -15.59 -32.57
CA ASP A 681 5.03 -15.12 -31.41
C ASP A 681 5.96 -14.87 -30.21
N VAL A 682 5.51 -14.03 -29.28
CA VAL A 682 6.19 -13.76 -28.01
C VAL A 682 6.08 -14.94 -27.04
N THR A 683 5.04 -15.77 -27.19
CA THR A 683 4.79 -16.94 -26.35
C THR A 683 5.97 -17.91 -26.33
N ASP A 684 6.33 -18.39 -25.14
CA ASP A 684 7.40 -19.34 -24.86
C ASP A 684 8.82 -18.85 -25.25
N LYS A 685 8.99 -17.56 -25.54
CA LYS A 685 10.30 -16.95 -25.80
C LYS A 685 10.98 -16.54 -24.49
N THR A 686 12.32 -16.56 -24.51
CA THR A 686 13.16 -16.12 -23.40
C THR A 686 13.63 -14.68 -23.64
N LEU A 687 13.19 -13.76 -22.78
CA LEU A 687 13.67 -12.37 -22.73
C LEU A 687 14.84 -12.27 -21.75
N ALA A 688 16.03 -11.98 -22.28
CA ALA A 688 17.22 -11.65 -21.51
C ALA A 688 17.36 -10.13 -21.34
N ILE A 689 17.40 -9.67 -20.09
CA ILE A 689 17.51 -8.26 -19.74
C ILE A 689 18.93 -7.98 -19.26
N LEU A 690 19.68 -7.16 -20.00
CA LEU A 690 20.99 -6.67 -19.58
C LEU A 690 20.81 -5.38 -18.77
N GLY A 691 20.90 -5.49 -17.45
CA GLY A 691 20.67 -4.39 -16.51
C GLY A 691 19.25 -4.35 -15.96
N LEU A 692 19.01 -4.97 -14.80
CA LEU A 692 17.70 -4.98 -14.13
C LEU A 692 17.54 -3.79 -13.17
N GLY A 693 17.63 -2.57 -13.71
CA GLY A 693 17.34 -1.31 -13.01
C GLY A 693 15.85 -0.96 -13.04
N GLY A 694 15.48 0.31 -12.80
CA GLY A 694 14.08 0.76 -12.82
C GLY A 694 13.33 0.39 -14.12
N ILE A 695 13.89 0.80 -15.26
CA ILE A 695 13.36 0.47 -16.60
C ILE A 695 13.36 -1.05 -16.85
N GLY A 696 14.47 -1.74 -16.58
CA GLY A 696 14.60 -3.18 -16.82
C GLY A 696 13.61 -4.01 -16.00
N THR A 697 13.42 -3.67 -14.72
CA THR A 697 12.40 -4.28 -13.86
C THR A 697 11.00 -3.99 -14.37
N ARG A 698 10.72 -2.78 -14.84
CA ARG A 698 9.42 -2.44 -15.38
C ARG A 698 9.12 -3.20 -16.67
N LEU A 699 10.10 -3.32 -17.57
CA LEU A 699 9.98 -4.17 -18.77
C LEU A 699 9.73 -5.63 -18.39
N ALA A 700 10.45 -6.18 -17.41
CA ALA A 700 10.24 -7.54 -16.95
C ALA A 700 8.79 -7.78 -16.49
N VAL A 701 8.21 -6.85 -15.73
CA VAL A 701 6.82 -6.92 -15.27
C VAL A 701 5.83 -6.87 -16.44
N LEU A 702 6.04 -5.96 -17.40
CA LEU A 702 5.16 -5.85 -18.57
C LEU A 702 5.28 -7.07 -19.49
N ALA A 703 6.50 -7.57 -19.70
CA ALA A 703 6.76 -8.73 -20.55
C ALA A 703 6.25 -10.04 -19.93
N HIS A 704 6.22 -10.15 -18.59
CA HIS A 704 5.69 -11.33 -17.89
C HIS A 704 4.18 -11.53 -18.04
N ALA A 705 3.45 -10.49 -18.48
CA ALA A 705 2.05 -10.65 -18.89
C ALA A 705 1.91 -11.52 -20.15
N PHE A 706 2.96 -11.61 -20.96
CA PHE A 706 3.10 -12.63 -21.99
C PHE A 706 3.76 -13.86 -21.34
N PRO A 707 3.44 -15.08 -21.77
CA PRO A 707 4.06 -16.32 -21.28
C PRO A 707 5.52 -16.45 -21.75
N MET A 708 6.35 -15.46 -21.42
CA MET A 708 7.78 -15.38 -21.68
C MET A 708 8.56 -15.78 -20.42
N ARG A 709 9.69 -16.47 -20.62
CA ARG A 709 10.68 -16.67 -19.56
C ARG A 709 11.53 -15.41 -19.45
N ILE A 710 11.66 -14.84 -18.26
CA ILE A 710 12.44 -13.62 -18.04
C ILE A 710 13.74 -13.97 -17.30
N ILE A 711 14.87 -13.70 -17.94
CA ILE A 711 16.21 -13.89 -17.37
C ILE A 711 16.97 -12.57 -17.39
N TYR A 712 17.91 -12.36 -16.48
CA TYR A 712 18.66 -11.11 -16.43
C TYR A 712 20.09 -11.27 -15.93
N HIS A 713 20.93 -10.33 -16.37
CA HIS A 713 22.28 -10.15 -15.88
C HIS A 713 22.47 -8.71 -15.40
N SER A 714 23.16 -8.56 -14.29
CA SER A 714 23.62 -7.29 -13.71
C SER A 714 24.87 -7.58 -12.90
N ARG A 715 25.72 -6.57 -12.66
CA ARG A 715 26.96 -6.74 -11.88
C ARG A 715 26.76 -7.46 -10.54
N HIS A 716 25.60 -7.24 -9.92
CA HIS A 716 25.15 -7.95 -8.73
C HIS A 716 23.68 -8.31 -8.91
N LYS A 717 23.26 -9.41 -8.26
CA LYS A 717 21.85 -9.80 -8.18
C LYS A 717 21.04 -8.64 -7.59
N ASN A 718 19.95 -8.26 -8.26
CA ASN A 718 19.06 -7.25 -7.75
C ASN A 718 18.21 -7.88 -6.61
N PRO A 719 18.31 -7.39 -5.36
CA PRO A 719 17.57 -7.95 -4.22
C PRO A 719 16.05 -7.73 -4.34
N ASP A 720 15.64 -6.74 -5.14
CA ASP A 720 14.24 -6.36 -5.36
C ASP A 720 13.70 -6.90 -6.70
N ALA A 721 14.42 -7.82 -7.36
CA ALA A 721 13.96 -8.45 -8.59
C ALA A 721 12.67 -9.26 -8.33
N PRO A 722 11.66 -9.21 -9.23
CA PRO A 722 10.50 -10.09 -9.16
C PRO A 722 10.90 -11.58 -9.14
N GLU A 723 10.14 -12.42 -8.46
CA GLU A 723 10.48 -13.85 -8.28
C GLU A 723 10.58 -14.62 -9.60
N PHE A 724 9.82 -14.20 -10.62
CA PHE A 724 9.85 -14.79 -11.97
C PHE A 724 11.07 -14.38 -12.81
N CYS A 725 11.93 -13.47 -12.31
CA CYS A 725 13.15 -13.05 -12.98
C CYS A 725 14.35 -13.90 -12.53
N GLU A 726 14.90 -14.71 -13.43
CA GLU A 726 16.05 -15.56 -13.14
C GLU A 726 17.37 -14.79 -13.30
N TYR A 727 18.18 -14.76 -12.24
CA TYR A 727 19.48 -14.08 -12.26
C TYR A 727 20.59 -15.00 -12.80
N PHE A 728 21.37 -14.49 -13.76
CA PHE A 728 22.58 -15.12 -14.26
C PHE A 728 23.81 -14.33 -13.83
N GLU A 729 24.73 -15.00 -13.12
CA GLU A 729 26.03 -14.42 -12.76
C GLU A 729 26.95 -14.33 -13.98
N ASN A 730 26.96 -15.36 -14.82
CA ASN A 730 27.69 -15.37 -16.09
C ASN A 730 26.78 -14.87 -17.23
N VAL A 731 27.19 -13.75 -17.84
CA VAL A 731 26.43 -13.15 -18.95
C VAL A 731 26.40 -14.03 -20.21
N GLU A 732 27.44 -14.80 -20.50
CA GLU A 732 27.49 -15.67 -21.68
C GLU A 732 26.49 -16.84 -21.56
N GLU A 733 26.32 -17.39 -20.36
CA GLU A 733 25.30 -18.41 -20.06
C GLU A 733 23.87 -17.88 -20.21
N MET A 734 23.66 -16.59 -19.89
CA MET A 734 22.39 -15.91 -20.13
C MET A 734 22.15 -15.71 -21.63
N LEU A 735 23.15 -15.20 -22.36
CA LEU A 735 23.05 -14.89 -23.78
C LEU A 735 22.75 -16.15 -24.61
N ALA A 736 23.35 -17.29 -24.27
CA ALA A 736 23.09 -18.57 -24.92
C ALA A 736 21.62 -19.05 -24.80
N GLN A 737 20.85 -18.50 -23.86
CA GLN A 737 19.43 -18.81 -23.66
C GLN A 737 18.49 -17.75 -24.26
N ALA A 738 19.01 -16.59 -24.66
CA ALA A 738 18.21 -15.45 -25.07
C ALA A 738 17.62 -15.62 -26.47
N ASP A 739 16.29 -15.56 -26.58
CA ASP A 739 15.62 -15.35 -27.87
C ASP A 739 15.50 -13.85 -28.17
N VAL A 740 15.41 -13.03 -27.12
CA VAL A 740 15.43 -11.56 -27.16
C VAL A 740 16.45 -11.06 -26.15
N LEU A 741 17.38 -10.19 -26.57
CA LEU A 741 18.24 -9.41 -25.67
C LEU A 741 17.74 -7.97 -25.60
N SER A 742 17.40 -7.47 -24.40
CA SER A 742 17.03 -6.06 -24.19
C SER A 742 18.05 -5.35 -23.29
N VAL A 743 18.58 -4.22 -23.75
CA VAL A 743 19.70 -3.49 -23.12
C VAL A 743 19.21 -2.29 -22.31
N HIS A 744 19.55 -2.24 -21.02
CA HIS A 744 19.12 -1.21 -20.06
C HIS A 744 20.24 -0.76 -19.09
N VAL A 745 21.50 -0.82 -19.52
CA VAL A 745 22.65 -0.35 -18.73
C VAL A 745 22.98 1.11 -19.02
N PRO A 746 23.56 1.86 -18.07
CA PRO A 746 24.01 3.23 -18.34
C PRO A 746 25.24 3.25 -19.27
N LEU A 747 25.32 4.26 -20.14
CA LEU A 747 26.53 4.52 -20.93
C LEU A 747 27.63 5.13 -20.04
N ARG A 748 28.79 4.50 -20.08
CA ARG A 748 30.03 4.85 -19.37
C ARG A 748 31.19 4.39 -20.22
N GLN A 749 32.41 4.82 -19.89
CA GLN A 749 33.60 4.37 -20.60
C GLN A 749 33.71 2.84 -20.63
N GLU A 750 33.33 2.14 -19.56
CA GLU A 750 33.41 0.67 -19.49
C GLU A 750 32.24 -0.03 -20.20
N THR A 751 31.19 0.68 -20.59
CA THR A 751 30.02 0.10 -21.26
C THR A 751 29.92 0.46 -22.75
N VAL A 752 30.85 1.26 -23.28
CA VAL A 752 30.97 1.48 -24.73
C VAL A 752 31.31 0.17 -25.43
N GLY A 753 30.50 -0.22 -26.42
CA GLY A 753 30.69 -1.48 -27.16
C GLY A 753 30.59 -2.73 -26.28
N LEU A 754 29.95 -2.65 -25.11
CA LEU A 754 29.78 -3.77 -24.18
C LEU A 754 29.12 -4.97 -24.86
N VAL A 755 28.06 -4.71 -25.63
CA VAL A 755 27.42 -5.71 -26.49
C VAL A 755 28.16 -5.72 -27.82
N GLY A 756 29.37 -6.28 -27.79
CA GLY A 756 30.25 -6.44 -28.95
C GLY A 756 30.08 -7.79 -29.67
N GLU A 757 30.88 -8.02 -30.71
CA GLU A 757 30.86 -9.24 -31.55
C GLU A 757 30.79 -10.53 -30.71
N LYS A 758 31.64 -10.66 -29.68
CA LYS A 758 31.67 -11.85 -28.83
C LYS A 758 30.31 -12.16 -28.18
N TRP A 759 29.65 -11.15 -27.61
CA TRP A 759 28.36 -11.33 -26.93
C TRP A 759 27.22 -11.51 -27.92
N ILE A 760 27.27 -10.79 -29.04
CA ILE A 760 26.30 -10.95 -30.12
C ILE A 760 26.34 -12.39 -30.65
N ARG A 761 27.53 -12.97 -30.84
CA ARG A 761 27.72 -14.36 -31.29
C ARG A 761 27.40 -15.42 -30.24
N ALA A 762 27.29 -15.03 -28.98
CA ALA A 762 26.85 -15.92 -27.90
C ALA A 762 25.33 -16.03 -27.81
N LEU A 763 24.58 -15.17 -28.51
CA LEU A 763 23.13 -15.28 -28.61
C LEU A 763 22.73 -16.54 -29.39
N LYS A 764 21.48 -16.97 -29.21
CA LYS A 764 20.91 -18.00 -30.08
C LYS A 764 20.92 -17.54 -31.54
N PRO A 765 21.21 -18.43 -32.51
CA PRO A 765 20.95 -18.13 -33.91
C PRO A 765 19.49 -17.74 -34.12
N GLY A 766 19.27 -16.59 -34.75
CA GLY A 766 17.95 -16.00 -34.96
C GLY A 766 17.41 -15.18 -33.78
N ALA A 767 18.23 -14.88 -32.77
CA ALA A 767 17.84 -13.97 -31.69
C ALA A 767 17.60 -12.55 -32.21
N ILE A 768 16.90 -11.74 -31.43
CA ILE A 768 16.70 -10.32 -31.69
C ILE A 768 17.30 -9.44 -30.60
N ILE A 769 17.71 -8.21 -30.97
CA ILE A 769 18.33 -7.25 -30.06
C ILE A 769 17.45 -6.00 -29.94
N ILE A 770 17.14 -5.58 -28.71
CA ILE A 770 16.38 -4.37 -28.38
C ILE A 770 17.28 -3.40 -27.62
N ASN A 771 17.31 -2.14 -28.04
CA ASN A 771 18.07 -1.09 -27.35
C ASN A 771 17.22 0.18 -27.16
N THR A 772 16.94 0.49 -25.89
CA THR A 772 16.35 1.76 -25.44
C THR A 772 17.21 2.47 -24.39
N ALA A 773 18.48 2.07 -24.28
CA ALA A 773 19.43 2.68 -23.35
C ALA A 773 20.22 3.80 -24.03
N ARG A 774 21.35 3.46 -24.66
CA ARG A 774 22.18 4.35 -25.48
C ARG A 774 22.78 3.54 -26.63
N GLY A 775 22.86 4.13 -27.81
CA GLY A 775 23.33 3.39 -28.99
C GLY A 775 24.77 2.90 -28.87
N ALA A 776 25.67 3.72 -28.30
CA ALA A 776 27.08 3.38 -28.12
C ALA A 776 27.36 2.19 -27.17
N ILE A 777 26.35 1.65 -26.48
CA ILE A 777 26.51 0.44 -25.66
C ILE A 777 26.68 -0.81 -26.53
N ILE A 778 26.08 -0.79 -27.73
CA ILE A 778 26.18 -1.87 -28.72
C ILE A 778 27.27 -1.49 -29.72
N ASP A 779 28.13 -2.42 -30.07
CA ASP A 779 28.99 -2.28 -31.25
C ASP A 779 28.12 -2.37 -32.51
N GLU A 780 27.80 -1.21 -33.09
CA GLU A 780 26.90 -1.10 -34.24
C GLU A 780 27.40 -1.92 -35.44
N GLU A 781 28.71 -1.93 -35.70
CA GLU A 781 29.27 -2.68 -36.82
C GLU A 781 29.20 -4.19 -36.60
N ALA A 782 29.41 -4.66 -35.37
CA ALA A 782 29.22 -6.07 -35.03
C ALA A 782 27.75 -6.50 -35.16
N MET A 783 26.82 -5.64 -34.71
CA MET A 783 25.39 -5.89 -34.83
C MET A 783 24.95 -5.93 -36.30
N ILE A 784 25.41 -5.00 -37.14
CA ILE A 784 25.07 -4.99 -38.58
C ILE A 784 25.60 -6.25 -39.27
N ARG A 785 26.86 -6.66 -39.02
CA ARG A 785 27.39 -7.91 -39.58
C ARG A 785 26.54 -9.12 -39.20
N ALA A 786 26.14 -9.22 -37.93
CA ALA A 786 25.31 -10.32 -37.45
C ALA A 786 23.88 -10.30 -38.02
N LEU A 787 23.35 -9.12 -38.37
CA LEU A 787 22.08 -8.97 -39.10
C LEU A 787 22.21 -9.39 -40.56
N GLU A 788 23.33 -9.04 -41.22
CA GLU A 788 23.60 -9.35 -42.63
C GLU A 788 23.87 -10.84 -42.85
N ASP A 789 24.58 -11.50 -41.94
CA ASP A 789 24.83 -12.95 -42.00
C ASP A 789 23.71 -13.81 -41.40
N GLY A 790 22.69 -13.18 -40.80
CA GLY A 790 21.49 -13.83 -40.29
C GLY A 790 21.64 -14.50 -38.92
N HIS A 791 22.77 -14.34 -38.24
CA HIS A 791 22.91 -14.80 -36.85
C HIS A 791 21.93 -14.07 -35.91
N VAL A 792 21.76 -12.76 -36.10
CA VAL A 792 20.69 -11.96 -35.48
C VAL A 792 19.56 -11.82 -36.50
N ALA A 793 18.35 -12.26 -36.15
CA ALA A 793 17.24 -12.25 -37.10
C ALA A 793 16.72 -10.84 -37.36
N ALA A 794 16.74 -9.96 -36.35
CA ALA A 794 16.17 -8.62 -36.38
C ALA A 794 16.63 -7.77 -35.19
N ALA A 795 16.43 -6.46 -35.26
CA ALA A 795 16.75 -5.52 -34.18
C ALA A 795 15.67 -4.44 -34.02
N GLY A 796 15.43 -4.01 -32.78
CA GLY A 796 14.53 -2.91 -32.43
C GLY A 796 15.31 -1.82 -31.71
N LEU A 797 15.49 -0.66 -32.35
CA LEU A 797 16.39 0.40 -31.86
C LEU A 797 15.63 1.71 -31.67
N ASP A 798 15.74 2.28 -30.48
CA ASP A 798 15.33 3.66 -30.19
C ASP A 798 16.52 4.62 -30.16
N VAL A 799 17.75 4.10 -30.09
CA VAL A 799 18.97 4.88 -29.82
C VAL A 799 20.13 4.43 -30.72
N PHE A 800 21.00 5.37 -31.10
CA PHE A 800 22.09 5.19 -32.07
C PHE A 800 23.42 5.79 -31.55
N PRO A 801 24.60 5.28 -31.95
CA PRO A 801 25.87 5.80 -31.43
C PRO A 801 26.13 7.27 -31.77
N ASN A 802 25.69 7.73 -32.94
CA ASN A 802 25.98 9.06 -33.49
C ASN A 802 24.72 9.93 -33.64
N GLU A 803 23.75 9.80 -32.73
CA GLU A 803 22.49 10.56 -32.77
C GLU A 803 22.71 12.08 -33.03
N PRO A 804 21.93 12.70 -33.93
CA PRO A 804 20.78 12.15 -34.66
C PRO A 804 21.14 11.42 -35.97
N GLN A 805 22.43 11.27 -36.30
CA GLN A 805 22.85 10.55 -37.51
C GLN A 805 22.71 9.05 -37.30
N VAL A 806 22.00 8.40 -38.22
CA VAL A 806 21.78 6.95 -38.24
C VAL A 806 22.63 6.35 -39.35
N ASN A 807 23.26 5.21 -39.10
CA ASN A 807 24.00 4.46 -40.11
C ASN A 807 23.06 4.07 -41.27
N PRO A 808 23.33 4.49 -42.52
CA PRO A 808 22.42 4.24 -43.64
C PRO A 808 22.11 2.76 -43.88
N ARG A 809 23.06 1.86 -43.56
CA ARG A 809 22.86 0.40 -43.69
C ARG A 809 21.70 -0.09 -42.83
N LEU A 810 21.49 0.49 -41.65
CA LEU A 810 20.34 0.14 -40.80
C LEU A 810 19.02 0.51 -41.49
N LEU A 811 18.96 1.68 -42.16
CA LEU A 811 17.75 2.12 -42.86
C LEU A 811 17.35 1.20 -44.03
N GLU A 812 18.32 0.52 -44.62
CA GLU A 812 18.13 -0.41 -45.73
C GLU A 812 17.68 -1.81 -45.28
N LEU A 813 17.89 -2.18 -44.01
CA LEU A 813 17.52 -3.49 -43.48
C LEU A 813 16.01 -3.55 -43.19
N PRO A 814 15.21 -4.35 -43.92
CA PRO A 814 13.77 -4.39 -43.70
C PRO A 814 13.40 -4.99 -42.34
N GLN A 815 14.19 -5.94 -41.82
CA GLN A 815 13.88 -6.69 -40.60
C GLN A 815 14.01 -5.87 -39.31
N ILE A 816 14.49 -4.62 -39.35
CA ILE A 816 14.69 -3.82 -38.15
C ILE A 816 13.55 -2.81 -37.93
N THR A 817 13.22 -2.57 -36.66
CA THR A 817 12.30 -1.52 -36.23
C THR A 817 13.11 -0.38 -35.64
N LEU A 818 12.90 0.84 -36.15
CA LEU A 818 13.65 2.02 -35.76
C LEU A 818 12.73 3.10 -35.21
N LEU A 819 13.12 3.71 -34.11
CA LEU A 819 12.50 4.88 -33.51
C LEU A 819 13.57 5.96 -33.25
N PRO A 820 13.24 7.26 -33.40
CA PRO A 820 14.19 8.35 -33.20
C PRO A 820 14.22 8.83 -31.73
N HIS A 821 14.66 7.98 -30.80
CA HIS A 821 14.81 8.30 -29.37
C HIS A 821 13.49 8.75 -28.71
N MET A 822 12.44 7.96 -28.90
CA MET A 822 11.07 8.23 -28.46
C MET A 822 10.75 7.71 -27.06
N GLY A 823 11.68 7.06 -26.37
CA GLY A 823 11.46 6.37 -25.08
C GLY A 823 10.66 7.15 -24.03
N THR A 824 10.89 8.47 -23.93
CA THR A 824 10.20 9.35 -22.96
C THR A 824 9.24 10.35 -23.60
N GLU A 825 9.04 10.28 -24.92
CA GLU A 825 8.30 11.30 -25.70
C GLU A 825 6.78 11.16 -25.56
N ASN A 826 6.29 11.46 -24.36
CA ASN A 826 4.87 11.60 -24.03
C ASN A 826 4.68 12.64 -22.91
N GLN A 827 3.51 13.27 -22.90
CA GLN A 827 3.21 14.39 -21.99
C GLN A 827 3.35 14.01 -20.51
N ASP A 828 2.87 12.82 -20.14
CA ASP A 828 2.88 12.36 -18.75
C ASP A 828 4.30 12.19 -18.22
N THR A 829 5.17 11.57 -19.01
CA THR A 829 6.56 11.30 -18.64
C THR A 829 7.40 12.56 -18.66
N GLN A 830 7.29 13.37 -19.71
CA GLN A 830 8.00 14.64 -19.80
C GLN A 830 7.64 15.54 -18.61
N ARG A 831 6.35 15.66 -18.25
CA ARG A 831 5.92 16.39 -17.05
C ARG A 831 6.52 15.81 -15.77
N LYS A 832 6.46 14.48 -15.58
CA LYS A 832 7.05 13.81 -14.40
C LYS A 832 8.54 14.14 -14.27
N MET A 833 9.28 14.13 -15.37
CA MET A 833 10.72 14.39 -15.37
C MET A 833 11.01 15.86 -15.05
N GLU A 834 10.32 16.82 -15.68
CA GLU A 834 10.45 18.26 -15.37
C GLU A 834 10.15 18.54 -13.90
N VAL A 835 9.01 18.06 -13.38
CA VAL A 835 8.62 18.23 -11.98
C VAL A 835 9.64 17.62 -11.02
N ARG A 836 10.25 16.48 -11.38
CA ARG A 836 11.27 15.82 -10.56
C ARG A 836 12.56 16.62 -10.53
N ALA A 837 13.03 17.14 -11.66
CA ALA A 837 14.22 17.99 -11.73
C ALA A 837 14.01 19.33 -10.99
N LEU A 838 12.86 19.99 -11.19
CA LEU A 838 12.48 21.20 -10.43
C LEU A 838 12.39 20.94 -8.92
N SER A 839 11.86 19.78 -8.51
CA SER A 839 11.80 19.40 -7.10
C SER A 839 13.19 19.22 -6.49
N ASN A 840 14.18 18.73 -7.24
CA ASN A 840 15.57 18.66 -6.76
C ASN A 840 16.17 20.05 -6.53
N LEU A 841 15.90 21.02 -7.41
CA LEU A 841 16.33 22.42 -7.22
C LEU A 841 15.65 23.07 -6.03
N ARG A 842 14.34 22.88 -5.86
CA ARG A 842 13.60 23.32 -4.67
C ARG A 842 14.24 22.75 -3.40
N ASP A 843 14.47 21.44 -3.36
CA ASP A 843 15.04 20.77 -2.19
C ASP A 843 16.47 21.26 -1.92
N PHE A 844 17.27 21.48 -2.96
CA PHE A 844 18.57 22.15 -2.84
C PHE A 844 18.47 23.53 -2.18
N LEU A 845 17.57 24.41 -2.64
CA LEU A 845 17.39 25.75 -2.07
C LEU A 845 16.87 25.73 -0.64
N MET A 846 15.90 24.87 -0.35
CA MET A 846 15.16 24.87 0.92
C MET A 846 15.88 24.11 2.03
N VAL A 847 16.51 22.99 1.70
CA VAL A 847 17.14 22.11 2.69
C VAL A 847 18.63 21.89 2.43
N GLY A 848 19.22 22.50 1.41
CA GLY A 848 20.64 22.46 1.10
C GLY A 848 21.10 21.22 0.33
N MET A 849 20.18 20.31 -0.02
CA MET A 849 20.49 19.07 -0.76
C MET A 849 19.23 18.50 -1.43
N GLY A 850 19.29 18.24 -2.73
CA GLY A 850 18.28 17.47 -3.46
C GLY A 850 18.36 15.95 -3.22
N LYS A 851 17.28 15.23 -3.55
CA LYS A 851 17.11 13.81 -3.20
C LYS A 851 17.78 12.85 -4.19
N ASP A 852 17.78 13.21 -5.47
CA ASP A 852 18.12 12.30 -6.57
C ASP A 852 19.56 12.47 -7.06
N LEU A 853 20.51 12.55 -6.13
CA LEU A 853 21.94 12.60 -6.49
C LEU A 853 22.33 11.37 -7.33
N VAL A 854 23.11 11.62 -8.37
CA VAL A 854 23.64 10.56 -9.21
C VAL A 854 24.58 9.64 -8.40
N PRO A 855 24.65 8.33 -8.71
CA PRO A 855 25.33 7.33 -7.88
C PRO A 855 26.81 7.62 -7.59
N GLU A 856 27.49 8.37 -8.45
CA GLU A 856 28.91 8.73 -8.31
C GLU A 856 29.17 9.53 -7.02
N PHE A 857 28.21 10.35 -6.56
CA PHE A 857 28.32 11.09 -5.28
C PHE A 857 28.18 10.20 -4.05
N LYS A 858 27.62 8.98 -4.18
CA LYS A 858 27.48 8.03 -3.05
C LYS A 858 28.76 7.25 -2.77
N LYS A 859 29.67 7.16 -3.74
CA LYS A 859 30.96 6.47 -3.58
C LYS A 859 32.01 7.30 -2.84
N THR A 860 31.92 8.63 -2.92
CA THR A 860 32.88 9.55 -2.30
C THR A 860 32.71 9.68 -0.78
N THR A 861 31.50 9.47 -0.25
CA THR A 861 31.22 9.52 1.20
C THR A 861 31.65 8.29 2.00
N ALA A 862 32.30 7.30 1.37
CA ALA A 862 32.79 6.10 2.04
C ALA A 862 34.31 6.12 2.33
N GLN A 863 35.01 7.21 1.97
CA GLN A 863 36.45 7.40 2.22
C GLN A 863 36.79 8.58 3.14
N ASP A 864 35.79 9.29 3.66
CA ASP A 864 35.90 10.26 4.75
C ASP A 864 35.11 9.75 5.97
#